data_AF-A0A972WCN6-F1
#
_entry.id   AF-A0A972WCN6-F1
#
_cell.length_a   1.000
_cell.length_b   1.000
_cell.length_c   1.000
_cell.angle_alpha   90.00
_cell.angle_beta   90.00
_cell.angle_gamma   90.00
#
_symmetry.space_group_name_H-M   'P 1'
#
loop_
_entity.id
_entity.type
_entity.pdbx_description
1 polymer ?
#
loop_
_entity_poly.entity_id
_entity_poly.type
_entity_poly.pdbx_seq_one_letter_code
_entity_poly.pdbx_strand_id
1 'polypeptide(L)'
;MNAITEILICRASASIFLLIFASAAMAQSTPIIQPGAPGEAARELSAEEAIKIADSSYSPADAQFMLDMIPHHYQAVQMAELVAARTNRRELVDVAGRINASQADEIEFMQKWLSGRGERVPDPTVHDAMHTTHKMAGMASPEKMAELAALEGIAFDQLFLTLMITHHAGAVKMVEELLKQPGAAYDPILFEFISDITNDQTAEIERMNALLVSLSTDPRAGLKAGLFDAGEAIKNLRMVTSLQRPAGFFDPNNPTERPGNLLAKPDEVVEGGDETEKEKVDPADERGPMLSFSNTDMAFSGDVLVVGSYHGFNIYKLGDGGVPALFSSIVCPGGQGDVSVVGDLLIMSVEQTRGRVDCGLSGVIEDVSAERFRGIRIFNISDLARPVQVGQVQTCRGSHTHSVISGPGKDGKIVVYNSGTSSVRDGEELAGCVDETPGDDRTALFRIDVIEIPVDDPSKSRIVASPAVFADPETGNLAGLWKGGDHGDETQETSQTDQCHDITAFPELGLAGGACSGNGILFDISNPLKPKRMDVVVDEGFAYWHSATFNNDGSKVIFTDEWGGGSRARCRTYDPLTWGADAIYDIVDGKLEFRGYFKLPAPQVEQENCVAHNGSIIPVPGRDIFVQAWYQGGLSVVDFTDSANPVEIAYFDRGPIDSEHLIFGGYWSTYFYKGRIYGTETERGLDVLALLPSEFLTENEVAAAELADQGERFNPQQQFSVTWSAVPVVARAYVDQLASSKALSESTVKDLNAALDLAESRMLTGGKDYKLAAKLKSLATTLDKKTGDALATRRRAGLAETLRGISTGLR
;
A
#
# COMPACT_ATOMS: atom_id res chain seq x y z
N MET A 1 -19.85 15.40 -72.34
CA MET A 1 -19.83 16.09 -71.04
C MET A 1 -19.36 15.17 -69.90
N ASN A 2 -18.52 14.15 -70.20
CA ASN A 2 -18.14 13.06 -69.28
C ASN A 2 -16.61 12.87 -69.21
N ALA A 3 -15.84 13.95 -69.05
CA ALA A 3 -14.37 13.88 -69.00
C ALA A 3 -13.72 14.91 -68.04
N ILE A 4 -14.53 15.70 -67.34
CA ILE A 4 -14.07 16.75 -66.41
C ILE A 4 -14.39 16.38 -64.95
N THR A 5 -15.45 15.59 -64.73
CA THR A 5 -15.93 15.18 -63.40
C THR A 5 -14.98 14.19 -62.69
N GLU A 6 -14.40 13.24 -63.42
CA GLU A 6 -13.54 12.18 -62.84
C GLU A 6 -12.19 12.72 -62.35
N ILE A 7 -11.64 13.74 -63.03
CA ILE A 7 -10.31 14.29 -62.76
C ILE A 7 -10.27 15.08 -61.43
N LEU A 8 -11.38 15.69 -61.01
CA LEU A 8 -11.45 16.36 -59.70
C LEU A 8 -11.56 15.36 -58.55
N ILE A 9 -12.38 14.31 -58.69
CA ILE A 9 -12.62 13.31 -57.63
C ILE A 9 -11.30 12.60 -57.28
N CYS A 10 -10.53 12.20 -58.30
CA CYS A 10 -9.27 11.48 -58.11
C CYS A 10 -8.20 12.28 -57.32
N ARG A 11 -8.18 13.62 -57.43
CA ARG A 11 -7.21 14.47 -56.71
C ARG A 11 -7.59 14.79 -55.27
N ALA A 12 -8.88 14.86 -54.95
CA ALA A 12 -9.34 15.00 -53.57
C ALA A 12 -9.01 13.73 -52.74
N SER A 13 -9.34 12.55 -53.28
CA SER A 13 -9.13 11.27 -52.60
C SER A 13 -7.66 11.00 -52.27
N ALA A 14 -6.75 11.23 -53.23
CA ALA A 14 -5.31 11.02 -53.02
C ALA A 14 -4.70 11.92 -51.93
N SER A 15 -5.21 13.15 -51.80
CA SER A 15 -4.72 14.13 -50.80
C SER A 15 -5.19 13.76 -49.38
N ILE A 16 -6.41 13.24 -49.25
CA ILE A 16 -6.97 12.79 -47.97
C ILE A 16 -6.31 11.47 -47.52
N PHE A 17 -6.05 10.54 -48.44
CA PHE A 17 -5.35 9.28 -48.12
C PHE A 17 -3.93 9.52 -47.58
N LEU A 18 -3.16 10.46 -48.16
CA LEU A 18 -1.82 10.78 -47.66
C LEU A 18 -1.85 11.41 -46.25
N LEU A 19 -2.85 12.23 -45.93
CA LEU A 19 -2.98 12.83 -44.59
C LEU A 19 -3.41 11.83 -43.53
N ILE A 20 -4.28 10.87 -43.88
CA ILE A 20 -4.67 9.79 -42.96
C ILE A 20 -3.48 8.85 -42.69
N PHE A 21 -2.74 8.43 -43.73
CA PHE A 21 -1.57 7.56 -43.53
C PHE A 21 -0.37 8.26 -42.87
N ALA A 22 -0.22 9.58 -43.01
CA ALA A 22 0.76 10.35 -42.24
C ALA A 22 0.40 10.47 -40.74
N SER A 23 -0.88 10.30 -40.38
CA SER A 23 -1.37 10.42 -38.99
C SER A 23 -1.28 9.12 -38.19
N ALA A 24 -1.16 7.97 -38.85
CA ALA A 24 -1.04 6.66 -38.21
C ALA A 24 0.42 6.22 -37.96
N ALA A 25 1.40 7.00 -38.43
CA ALA A 25 2.83 6.64 -38.41
C ALA A 25 3.63 7.27 -37.24
N MET A 26 2.94 7.86 -36.25
CA MET A 26 3.54 8.33 -34.99
C MET A 26 2.72 7.90 -33.76
N ALA A 27 2.21 6.66 -33.78
CA ALA A 27 2.14 5.90 -32.54
C ALA A 27 3.60 5.56 -32.15
N GLN A 28 4.16 6.34 -31.22
CA GLN A 28 5.56 6.20 -30.81
C GLN A 28 5.71 4.91 -29.99
N SER A 29 6.33 3.89 -30.59
CA SER A 29 6.58 2.61 -29.93
C SER A 29 7.62 2.78 -28.82
N THR A 30 7.16 2.93 -27.59
CA THR A 30 8.02 2.93 -26.40
C THR A 30 8.81 1.62 -26.34
N PRO A 31 10.15 1.65 -26.24
CA PRO A 31 10.95 0.45 -26.24
C PRO A 31 10.78 -0.33 -24.93
N ILE A 32 10.60 -1.65 -25.06
CA ILE A 32 10.62 -2.61 -23.95
C ILE A 32 12.04 -3.20 -23.89
N ILE A 33 12.77 -2.85 -22.84
CA ILE A 33 14.21 -3.12 -22.72
C ILE A 33 14.46 -4.13 -21.61
N GLN A 34 15.22 -5.19 -21.89
CA GLN A 34 15.79 -6.09 -20.89
C GLN A 34 17.30 -5.82 -20.74
N PRO A 35 17.78 -5.39 -19.56
CA PRO A 35 19.20 -5.28 -19.27
C PRO A 35 19.90 -6.66 -19.31
N GLY A 36 21.22 -6.67 -19.43
CA GLY A 36 22.03 -7.88 -19.21
C GLY A 36 22.62 -7.94 -17.80
N ALA A 37 23.62 -8.78 -17.58
CA ALA A 37 24.39 -8.79 -16.34
C ALA A 37 25.17 -7.46 -16.14
N PRO A 38 25.72 -7.16 -14.94
CA PRO A 38 26.39 -5.89 -14.67
C PRO A 38 27.49 -5.51 -15.69
N GLY A 39 27.25 -4.45 -16.45
CA GLY A 39 28.13 -3.94 -17.52
C GLY A 39 27.81 -4.44 -18.94
N GLU A 40 26.82 -5.31 -19.13
CA GLU A 40 26.42 -5.84 -20.44
C GLU A 40 25.38 -4.96 -21.16
N ALA A 41 25.25 -5.15 -22.48
CA ALA A 41 24.38 -4.34 -23.33
C ALA A 41 22.93 -4.85 -23.31
N ALA A 42 21.99 -3.97 -22.97
CA ALA A 42 20.55 -4.28 -22.90
C ALA A 42 19.94 -4.60 -24.29
N ARG A 43 19.06 -5.61 -24.33
CA ARG A 43 18.32 -6.07 -25.52
C ARG A 43 16.86 -5.60 -25.51
N GLU A 44 16.21 -5.67 -26.66
CA GLU A 44 14.78 -5.38 -26.85
C GLU A 44 13.98 -6.70 -26.87
N LEU A 45 12.73 -6.69 -26.39
CA LEU A 45 11.88 -7.89 -26.24
C LEU A 45 10.54 -7.79 -26.98
N SER A 46 10.05 -8.94 -27.45
CA SER A 46 8.69 -9.16 -27.96
C SER A 46 7.77 -9.74 -26.88
N ALA A 47 6.50 -9.32 -26.84
CA ALA A 47 5.52 -9.70 -25.82
C ALA A 47 4.96 -11.14 -25.93
N GLU A 48 5.58 -12.01 -26.74
CA GLU A 48 4.98 -13.26 -27.24
C GLU A 48 5.69 -14.54 -26.73
N GLU A 49 6.71 -14.42 -25.87
CA GLU A 49 7.65 -15.52 -25.52
C GLU A 49 7.45 -16.18 -24.14
N ALA A 50 6.30 -16.01 -23.44
CA ALA A 50 6.10 -16.52 -22.07
C ALA A 50 4.77 -17.29 -21.84
N ILE A 51 4.83 -18.41 -21.08
CA ILE A 51 3.78 -19.19 -20.32
C ILE A 51 3.94 -20.74 -20.47
N LYS A 52 3.81 -21.53 -19.36
CA LYS A 52 3.16 -22.89 -19.21
C LYS A 52 3.57 -23.81 -17.99
N ILE A 53 2.61 -24.11 -17.07
CA ILE A 53 2.16 -25.39 -16.39
C ILE A 53 3.09 -26.45 -15.67
N ALA A 54 2.75 -26.96 -14.44
CA ALA A 54 2.69 -28.41 -13.94
C ALA A 54 2.51 -28.68 -12.36
N ASP A 55 1.87 -29.80 -11.89
CA ASP A 55 1.30 -30.06 -10.48
C ASP A 55 1.70 -31.34 -9.61
N SER A 56 1.22 -31.45 -8.33
CA SER A 56 0.71 -32.64 -7.52
C SER A 56 1.57 -33.26 -6.36
N SER A 57 1.11 -33.93 -5.24
CA SER A 57 -0.21 -34.24 -4.56
C SER A 57 -0.15 -34.57 -3.00
N TYR A 58 -0.71 -35.69 -2.43
CA TYR A 58 -1.50 -35.68 -1.15
C TYR A 58 -1.22 -36.61 0.11
N SER A 59 -2.00 -36.45 1.23
CA SER A 59 -1.81 -37.04 2.61
C SER A 59 -3.09 -37.11 3.57
N PRO A 60 -3.02 -37.41 4.90
CA PRO A 60 -4.19 -37.83 5.75
C PRO A 60 -5.07 -36.87 6.62
N ALA A 61 -5.01 -35.53 6.58
CA ALA A 61 -5.64 -34.71 7.66
C ALA A 61 -7.19 -34.69 7.73
N ASP A 62 -7.84 -35.14 6.66
CA ASP A 62 -9.28 -35.16 6.35
C ASP A 62 -10.23 -35.54 7.51
N ALA A 63 -9.82 -36.47 8.38
CA ALA A 63 -10.71 -37.03 9.40
C ALA A 63 -10.98 -36.09 10.59
N GLN A 64 -10.05 -35.18 10.92
CA GLN A 64 -10.18 -34.30 12.09
C GLN A 64 -11.17 -33.16 11.84
N PHE A 65 -11.07 -32.51 10.68
CA PHE A 65 -11.97 -31.42 10.27
C PHE A 65 -13.46 -31.81 10.39
N MET A 66 -13.80 -33.02 9.95
CA MET A 66 -15.18 -33.52 9.97
C MET A 66 -15.74 -33.77 11.39
N LEU A 67 -14.87 -33.86 12.41
CA LEU A 67 -15.27 -33.95 13.81
C LEU A 67 -15.59 -32.58 14.41
N ASP A 68 -14.76 -31.58 14.11
CA ASP A 68 -14.84 -30.23 14.69
C ASP A 68 -15.90 -29.35 14.01
N MET A 69 -16.21 -29.58 12.74
CA MET A 69 -17.18 -28.78 11.99
C MET A 69 -18.66 -29.08 12.35
N ILE A 70 -18.98 -30.28 12.85
CA ILE A 70 -20.34 -30.63 13.30
C ILE A 70 -20.85 -29.74 14.46
N PRO A 71 -20.14 -29.60 15.60
CA PRO A 71 -20.57 -28.73 16.69
C PRO A 71 -20.47 -27.23 16.34
N HIS A 72 -19.69 -26.86 15.32
CA HIS A 72 -19.62 -25.51 14.77
C HIS A 72 -20.95 -25.14 14.06
N HIS A 73 -21.33 -25.88 13.03
CA HIS A 73 -22.59 -25.65 12.29
C HIS A 73 -23.84 -25.64 13.19
N TYR A 74 -23.84 -26.39 14.29
CA TYR A 74 -24.95 -26.41 15.23
C TYR A 74 -25.15 -25.08 16.01
N GLN A 75 -24.14 -24.21 16.11
CA GLN A 75 -24.32 -22.88 16.69
C GLN A 75 -24.88 -21.86 15.68
N ALA A 76 -24.58 -21.98 14.38
CA ALA A 76 -25.23 -21.17 13.34
C ALA A 76 -26.76 -21.33 13.36
N VAL A 77 -27.25 -22.58 13.42
CA VAL A 77 -28.68 -22.89 13.52
C VAL A 77 -29.32 -22.19 14.74
N GLN A 78 -28.70 -22.28 15.92
CA GLN A 78 -29.20 -21.64 17.15
C GLN A 78 -29.26 -20.10 17.06
N MET A 79 -28.34 -19.46 16.32
CA MET A 79 -28.42 -18.02 16.08
C MET A 79 -29.52 -17.68 15.05
N ALA A 80 -29.65 -18.47 13.99
CA ALA A 80 -30.61 -18.24 12.92
C ALA A 80 -32.08 -18.45 13.35
N GLU A 81 -32.35 -19.37 14.29
CA GLU A 81 -33.68 -19.56 14.90
C GLU A 81 -34.24 -18.28 15.58
N LEU A 82 -33.38 -17.38 16.07
CA LEU A 82 -33.81 -16.15 16.77
C LEU A 82 -34.41 -15.10 15.81
N VAL A 83 -33.98 -15.07 14.55
CA VAL A 83 -34.19 -13.93 13.63
C VAL A 83 -35.67 -13.64 13.39
N ALA A 84 -36.48 -14.68 13.14
CA ALA A 84 -37.89 -14.54 12.81
C ALA A 84 -38.76 -13.94 13.95
N ALA A 85 -38.22 -13.87 15.18
CA ALA A 85 -38.89 -13.26 16.33
C ALA A 85 -38.37 -11.85 16.68
N ARG A 86 -37.26 -11.40 16.07
CA ARG A 86 -36.50 -10.20 16.52
C ARG A 86 -36.34 -9.10 15.47
N THR A 87 -36.53 -9.41 14.18
CA THR A 87 -36.49 -8.42 13.10
C THR A 87 -37.67 -8.55 12.14
N ASN A 88 -37.90 -7.48 11.36
CA ASN A 88 -38.80 -7.48 10.20
C ASN A 88 -38.06 -7.16 8.89
N ARG A 89 -36.72 -7.04 8.91
CA ARG A 89 -35.87 -6.92 7.72
C ARG A 89 -35.96 -8.21 6.91
N ARG A 90 -36.63 -8.16 5.77
CA ARG A 90 -36.96 -9.35 4.98
C ARG A 90 -35.70 -10.07 4.48
N GLU A 91 -34.71 -9.31 4.05
CA GLU A 91 -33.43 -9.78 3.56
C GLU A 91 -32.71 -10.62 4.63
N LEU A 92 -32.84 -10.25 5.91
CA LEU A 92 -32.21 -10.97 7.02
C LEU A 92 -32.97 -12.24 7.40
N VAL A 93 -34.30 -12.21 7.31
CA VAL A 93 -35.15 -13.42 7.44
C VAL A 93 -34.88 -14.40 6.29
N ASP A 94 -34.73 -13.91 5.06
CA ASP A 94 -34.44 -14.71 3.86
C ASP A 94 -32.98 -15.26 3.86
N VAL A 95 -32.05 -14.68 4.62
CA VAL A 95 -30.70 -15.21 4.90
C VAL A 95 -30.75 -16.26 6.02
N ALA A 96 -31.36 -15.96 7.17
CA ALA A 96 -31.50 -16.91 8.27
C ALA A 96 -32.29 -18.19 7.89
N GLY A 97 -33.19 -18.08 6.91
CA GLY A 97 -33.88 -19.22 6.32
C GLY A 97 -33.01 -20.12 5.42
N ARG A 98 -31.85 -19.64 4.95
CA ARG A 98 -30.88 -20.44 4.17
C ARG A 98 -29.89 -21.13 5.08
N ILE A 99 -29.27 -20.39 6.00
CA ILE A 99 -28.39 -20.90 7.07
C ILE A 99 -29.01 -22.11 7.79
N ASN A 100 -30.29 -22.02 8.15
CA ASN A 100 -31.02 -23.12 8.82
C ASN A 100 -31.24 -24.37 7.94
N ALA A 101 -31.12 -24.26 6.62
CA ALA A 101 -31.28 -25.35 5.68
C ALA A 101 -29.93 -25.98 5.28
N SER A 102 -28.96 -25.16 4.84
CA SER A 102 -27.61 -25.62 4.46
C SER A 102 -26.93 -26.33 5.63
N GLN A 103 -26.77 -25.63 6.76
CA GLN A 103 -26.05 -26.14 7.94
C GLN A 103 -26.68 -27.44 8.50
N ALA A 104 -27.98 -27.65 8.33
CA ALA A 104 -28.66 -28.86 8.75
C ALA A 104 -28.36 -30.06 7.83
N ASP A 105 -28.38 -29.86 6.52
CA ASP A 105 -28.05 -30.90 5.53
C ASP A 105 -26.54 -31.22 5.57
N GLU A 106 -25.68 -30.22 5.77
CA GLU A 106 -24.22 -30.36 5.96
C GLU A 106 -23.87 -31.17 7.23
N ILE A 107 -24.57 -30.94 8.35
CA ILE A 107 -24.44 -31.79 9.56
C ILE A 107 -24.81 -33.24 9.25
N GLU A 108 -25.91 -33.50 8.52
CA GLU A 108 -26.29 -34.86 8.16
C GLU A 108 -25.26 -35.53 7.24
N PHE A 109 -24.64 -34.75 6.33
CA PHE A 109 -23.53 -35.22 5.48
C PHE A 109 -22.31 -35.63 6.32
N MET A 110 -21.83 -34.77 7.22
CA MET A 110 -20.63 -35.06 8.04
C MET A 110 -20.82 -36.31 8.90
N GLN A 111 -22.00 -36.46 9.51
CA GLN A 111 -22.35 -37.66 10.29
C GLN A 111 -22.35 -38.94 9.44
N LYS A 112 -22.83 -38.89 8.19
CA LYS A 112 -22.76 -40.01 7.22
C LYS A 112 -21.32 -40.28 6.76
N TRP A 113 -20.52 -39.24 6.53
CA TRP A 113 -19.15 -39.36 6.05
C TRP A 113 -18.25 -40.05 7.09
N LEU A 114 -18.35 -39.65 8.36
CA LEU A 114 -17.63 -40.27 9.48
C LEU A 114 -18.07 -41.72 9.72
N SER A 115 -19.37 -41.96 9.86
CA SER A 115 -19.90 -43.31 10.12
C SER A 115 -19.62 -44.30 8.99
N GLY A 116 -19.61 -43.84 7.72
CA GLY A 116 -19.23 -44.63 6.56
C GLY A 116 -17.75 -45.07 6.55
N ARG A 117 -16.88 -44.39 7.29
CA ARG A 117 -15.44 -44.71 7.43
C ARG A 117 -15.11 -45.42 8.75
N GLY A 118 -16.09 -45.60 9.63
CA GLY A 118 -15.93 -46.25 10.94
C GLY A 118 -15.46 -45.32 12.06
N GLU A 119 -15.42 -44.01 11.79
CA GLU A 119 -15.00 -42.99 12.75
C GLU A 119 -16.10 -42.65 13.78
N ARG A 120 -15.69 -41.99 14.87
CA ARG A 120 -16.61 -41.53 15.92
C ARG A 120 -17.50 -40.40 15.39
N VAL A 121 -18.82 -40.58 15.43
CA VAL A 121 -19.78 -39.49 15.19
C VAL A 121 -20.10 -38.77 16.51
N PRO A 122 -19.96 -37.43 16.60
CA PRO A 122 -20.44 -36.65 17.75
C PRO A 122 -21.96 -36.38 17.67
N ASP A 123 -22.61 -36.33 18.83
CA ASP A 123 -23.99 -35.85 18.98
C ASP A 123 -23.95 -34.39 19.46
N PRO A 124 -24.33 -33.40 18.62
CA PRO A 124 -24.22 -31.99 18.97
C PRO A 124 -25.23 -31.54 20.04
N THR A 125 -26.22 -32.37 20.41
CA THR A 125 -27.25 -32.04 21.41
C THR A 125 -26.84 -32.36 22.85
N VAL A 126 -25.69 -33.02 23.05
CA VAL A 126 -25.19 -33.42 24.37
C VAL A 126 -24.13 -32.43 24.86
N HIS A 127 -24.32 -31.86 26.06
CA HIS A 127 -23.42 -30.81 26.60
C HIS A 127 -21.92 -31.18 26.61
N ASP A 128 -21.56 -32.45 26.83
CA ASP A 128 -20.16 -32.92 26.79
C ASP A 128 -19.51 -32.81 25.39
N ALA A 129 -20.31 -32.69 24.31
CA ALA A 129 -19.78 -32.49 22.95
C ALA A 129 -19.26 -31.07 22.72
N MET A 130 -19.61 -30.10 23.57
CA MET A 130 -19.07 -28.72 23.53
C MET A 130 -17.70 -28.61 24.23
N HIS A 131 -17.16 -29.71 24.76
CA HIS A 131 -15.83 -29.79 25.37
C HIS A 131 -14.82 -30.51 24.46
N THR A 132 -14.60 -29.95 23.27
CA THR A 132 -13.35 -30.17 22.52
C THR A 132 -12.17 -29.58 23.30
N THR A 133 -10.94 -30.04 23.04
CA THR A 133 -9.76 -29.60 23.81
C THR A 133 -9.22 -28.22 23.43
N HIS A 134 -9.84 -27.53 22.47
CA HIS A 134 -9.41 -26.25 21.90
C HIS A 134 -10.62 -25.36 21.58
N LYS A 135 -10.48 -24.02 21.67
CA LYS A 135 -11.50 -23.08 21.18
C LYS A 135 -11.59 -23.20 19.65
N MET A 136 -12.77 -23.50 19.10
CA MET A 136 -13.00 -23.53 17.65
C MET A 136 -13.19 -22.10 17.11
N ALA A 137 -12.77 -21.85 15.86
CA ALA A 137 -12.78 -20.51 15.28
C ALA A 137 -14.21 -19.98 15.04
N GLY A 138 -14.42 -18.68 15.26
CA GLY A 138 -15.68 -17.99 14.97
C GLY A 138 -16.83 -18.20 15.97
N MET A 139 -16.75 -19.17 16.87
CA MET A 139 -17.82 -19.50 17.82
C MET A 139 -18.18 -18.31 18.74
N ALA A 140 -19.46 -17.96 18.79
CA ALA A 140 -20.01 -16.97 19.71
C ALA A 140 -19.99 -17.48 21.16
N SER A 141 -19.65 -16.61 22.11
CA SER A 141 -19.63 -16.96 23.54
C SER A 141 -21.05 -17.10 24.12
N PRO A 142 -21.25 -17.83 25.24
CA PRO A 142 -22.56 -17.92 25.90
C PRO A 142 -23.14 -16.55 26.29
N GLU A 143 -22.28 -15.59 26.64
CA GLU A 143 -22.65 -14.21 26.96
C GLU A 143 -23.16 -13.48 25.71
N LYS A 144 -22.48 -13.63 24.56
CA LYS A 144 -22.89 -13.04 23.29
C LYS A 144 -24.18 -13.66 22.74
N MET A 145 -24.38 -14.96 22.93
CA MET A 145 -25.65 -15.63 22.63
C MET A 145 -26.80 -15.11 23.52
N ALA A 146 -26.55 -14.86 24.81
CA ALA A 146 -27.53 -14.28 25.72
C ALA A 146 -27.83 -12.79 25.41
N GLU A 147 -26.84 -12.03 24.96
CA GLU A 147 -27.00 -10.65 24.47
C GLU A 147 -27.84 -10.61 23.19
N LEU A 148 -27.49 -11.43 22.19
CA LEU A 148 -28.25 -11.57 20.93
C LEU A 148 -29.71 -11.94 21.18
N ALA A 149 -29.96 -12.89 22.09
CA ALA A 149 -31.31 -13.31 22.45
C ALA A 149 -32.15 -12.21 23.13
N ALA A 150 -31.55 -11.10 23.57
CA ALA A 150 -32.21 -9.99 24.27
C ALA A 150 -32.42 -8.71 23.41
N LEU A 151 -31.84 -8.62 22.22
CA LEU A 151 -31.98 -7.46 21.31
C LEU A 151 -33.14 -7.59 20.33
N GLU A 152 -33.61 -6.45 19.80
CA GLU A 152 -34.63 -6.34 18.74
C GLU A 152 -34.30 -5.22 17.75
N GLY A 153 -34.79 -5.32 16.51
CA GLY A 153 -34.61 -4.29 15.47
C GLY A 153 -33.16 -4.11 15.00
N ILE A 154 -32.76 -2.89 14.64
CA ILE A 154 -31.43 -2.62 14.04
C ILE A 154 -30.27 -3.09 14.94
N ALA A 155 -30.41 -3.00 16.27
CA ALA A 155 -29.39 -3.49 17.19
C ALA A 155 -29.27 -5.04 17.17
N PHE A 156 -30.40 -5.74 16.99
CA PHE A 156 -30.39 -7.17 16.72
C PHE A 156 -29.80 -7.47 15.35
N ASP A 157 -30.22 -6.75 14.29
CA ASP A 157 -29.71 -6.94 12.92
C ASP A 157 -28.17 -6.83 12.91
N GLN A 158 -27.61 -5.80 13.55
CA GLN A 158 -26.16 -5.58 13.63
C GLN A 158 -25.43 -6.67 14.42
N LEU A 159 -25.93 -7.08 15.60
CA LEU A 159 -25.26 -8.11 16.40
C LEU A 159 -25.41 -9.50 15.77
N PHE A 160 -26.56 -9.83 15.18
CA PHE A 160 -26.78 -11.06 14.44
C PHE A 160 -25.81 -11.17 13.25
N LEU A 161 -25.75 -10.13 12.41
CA LEU A 161 -24.83 -10.09 11.26
C LEU A 161 -23.38 -10.23 11.73
N THR A 162 -22.96 -9.46 12.74
CA THR A 162 -21.61 -9.51 13.30
C THR A 162 -21.23 -10.91 13.79
N LEU A 163 -22.09 -11.55 14.58
CA LEU A 163 -21.82 -12.88 15.14
C LEU A 163 -21.85 -13.96 14.05
N MET A 164 -22.80 -13.91 13.11
CA MET A 164 -22.90 -14.92 12.05
C MET A 164 -21.78 -14.79 11.01
N ILE A 165 -21.35 -13.57 10.64
CA ILE A 165 -20.17 -13.35 9.80
C ILE A 165 -18.92 -13.90 10.50
N THR A 166 -18.74 -13.59 11.80
CA THR A 166 -17.60 -14.09 12.60
C THR A 166 -17.60 -15.62 12.67
N HIS A 167 -18.78 -16.22 12.80
CA HIS A 167 -19.00 -17.67 12.84
C HIS A 167 -18.62 -18.34 11.51
N HIS A 168 -19.22 -17.89 10.40
CA HIS A 168 -18.94 -18.39 9.05
C HIS A 168 -17.47 -18.21 8.66
N ALA A 169 -16.85 -17.08 8.98
CA ALA A 169 -15.42 -16.85 8.76
C ALA A 169 -14.54 -17.83 9.58
N GLY A 170 -15.04 -18.29 10.73
CA GLY A 170 -14.45 -19.39 11.47
C GLY A 170 -14.51 -20.73 10.72
N ALA A 171 -15.62 -21.05 10.06
CA ALA A 171 -15.75 -22.25 9.23
C ALA A 171 -14.78 -22.22 8.03
N VAL A 172 -14.72 -21.10 7.30
CA VAL A 172 -13.77 -20.92 6.19
C VAL A 172 -12.33 -21.04 6.68
N LYS A 173 -11.97 -20.43 7.83
CA LYS A 173 -10.64 -20.60 8.44
C LYS A 173 -10.33 -22.06 8.79
N MET A 174 -11.32 -22.83 9.26
CA MET A 174 -11.15 -24.27 9.53
C MET A 174 -10.94 -25.08 8.24
N VAL A 175 -11.54 -24.67 7.09
CA VAL A 175 -11.21 -25.25 5.78
C VAL A 175 -9.80 -24.86 5.34
N GLU A 176 -9.37 -23.61 5.49
CA GLU A 176 -7.98 -23.21 5.21
C GLU A 176 -6.98 -24.01 6.06
N GLU A 177 -7.27 -24.21 7.35
CA GLU A 177 -6.40 -24.95 8.28
C GLU A 177 -6.35 -26.46 7.97
N LEU A 178 -7.41 -27.02 7.39
CA LEU A 178 -7.39 -28.34 6.77
C LEU A 178 -6.47 -28.34 5.54
N LEU A 179 -6.72 -27.46 4.56
CA LEU A 179 -5.98 -27.41 3.28
C LEU A 179 -4.47 -27.13 3.45
N LYS A 180 -4.07 -26.42 4.52
CA LYS A 180 -2.66 -26.21 4.88
C LYS A 180 -1.95 -27.46 5.39
N GLN A 181 -2.67 -28.50 5.83
CA GLN A 181 -2.05 -29.78 6.17
C GLN A 181 -1.59 -30.45 4.87
N PRO A 182 -0.28 -30.77 4.68
CA PRO A 182 0.27 -31.05 3.34
C PRO A 182 -0.38 -32.24 2.64
N GLY A 183 -1.44 -31.99 1.84
CA GLY A 183 -2.19 -33.03 1.13
C GLY A 183 -3.56 -33.41 1.70
N ALA A 184 -4.20 -32.56 2.51
CA ALA A 184 -5.60 -32.76 2.88
C ALA A 184 -6.57 -32.61 1.70
N ALA A 185 -7.79 -33.14 1.86
CA ALA A 185 -8.95 -32.98 0.98
C ALA A 185 -8.80 -33.58 -0.43
N TYR A 186 -8.38 -34.84 -0.52
CA TYR A 186 -8.23 -35.57 -1.81
C TYR A 186 -9.18 -36.74 -2.00
N ASP A 187 -10.00 -37.08 -1.00
CA ASP A 187 -11.28 -37.73 -1.27
C ASP A 187 -12.16 -36.73 -2.04
N PRO A 188 -12.54 -36.97 -3.31
CA PRO A 188 -13.29 -35.98 -4.09
C PRO A 188 -14.62 -35.59 -3.45
N ILE A 189 -15.21 -36.49 -2.64
CA ILE A 189 -16.46 -36.24 -1.91
C ILE A 189 -16.21 -35.32 -0.70
N LEU A 190 -15.01 -35.33 -0.12
CA LEU A 190 -14.62 -34.33 0.88
C LEU A 190 -14.23 -33.01 0.21
N PHE A 191 -13.50 -33.05 -0.91
CA PHE A 191 -13.10 -31.84 -1.65
C PHE A 191 -14.32 -31.06 -2.14
N GLU A 192 -15.31 -31.74 -2.72
CA GLU A 192 -16.63 -31.19 -3.08
C GLU A 192 -17.28 -30.56 -1.84
N PHE A 193 -17.40 -31.29 -0.73
CA PHE A 193 -18.00 -30.78 0.51
C PHE A 193 -17.29 -29.57 1.14
N ILE A 194 -15.95 -29.54 1.19
CA ILE A 194 -15.23 -28.37 1.72
C ILE A 194 -15.23 -27.20 0.74
N SER A 195 -15.33 -27.47 -0.56
CA SER A 195 -15.57 -26.42 -1.56
C SER A 195 -16.96 -25.84 -1.38
N ASP A 196 -17.98 -26.66 -1.18
CA ASP A 196 -19.36 -26.23 -0.90
C ASP A 196 -19.43 -25.40 0.40
N ILE A 197 -18.84 -25.86 1.51
CA ILE A 197 -18.68 -25.05 2.74
C ILE A 197 -17.99 -23.72 2.42
N THR A 198 -16.87 -23.73 1.68
CA THR A 198 -16.14 -22.50 1.36
C THR A 198 -17.00 -21.55 0.54
N ASN A 199 -17.69 -22.06 -0.48
CA ASN A 199 -18.50 -21.30 -1.43
C ASN A 199 -19.76 -20.73 -0.75
N ASP A 200 -20.56 -21.56 -0.08
CA ASP A 200 -21.81 -21.11 0.54
C ASP A 200 -21.55 -20.25 1.79
N GLN A 201 -20.59 -20.61 2.65
CA GLN A 201 -20.25 -19.76 3.80
C GLN A 201 -19.66 -18.40 3.34
N THR A 202 -18.83 -18.37 2.30
CA THR A 202 -18.32 -17.10 1.74
C THR A 202 -19.45 -16.29 1.10
N ALA A 203 -20.31 -16.91 0.28
CA ALA A 203 -21.45 -16.24 -0.33
C ALA A 203 -22.50 -15.77 0.70
N GLU A 204 -22.58 -16.40 1.88
CA GLU A 204 -23.40 -15.91 2.99
C GLU A 204 -22.71 -14.81 3.79
N ILE A 205 -21.40 -14.89 4.04
CA ILE A 205 -20.60 -13.78 4.58
C ILE A 205 -20.75 -12.53 3.70
N GLU A 206 -20.64 -12.66 2.38
CA GLU A 206 -20.84 -11.59 1.40
C GLU A 206 -22.21 -10.94 1.53
N ARG A 207 -23.29 -11.75 1.55
CA ARG A 207 -24.66 -11.25 1.69
C ARG A 207 -24.86 -10.54 3.02
N MET A 208 -24.28 -11.07 4.11
CA MET A 208 -24.36 -10.47 5.43
C MET A 208 -23.54 -9.17 5.53
N ASN A 209 -22.32 -9.14 5.00
CA ASN A 209 -21.49 -7.95 4.90
C ASN A 209 -22.15 -6.88 4.03
N ALA A 210 -22.70 -7.23 2.87
CA ALA A 210 -23.43 -6.29 2.03
C ALA A 210 -24.62 -5.65 2.77
N LEU A 211 -25.36 -6.42 3.58
CA LEU A 211 -26.46 -5.92 4.42
C LEU A 211 -25.99 -5.03 5.60
N LEU A 212 -24.74 -5.20 6.04
CA LEU A 212 -24.13 -4.45 7.13
C LEU A 212 -23.44 -3.17 6.62
N VAL A 213 -22.72 -3.24 5.50
CA VAL A 213 -22.16 -2.13 4.73
C VAL A 213 -23.29 -1.21 4.21
N SER A 214 -24.45 -1.76 3.81
CA SER A 214 -25.61 -0.94 3.42
C SER A 214 -26.27 -0.15 4.57
N LEU A 215 -25.78 -0.28 5.80
CA LEU A 215 -26.15 0.58 6.94
C LEU A 215 -25.19 1.78 7.11
N SER A 216 -24.08 1.82 6.36
CA SER A 216 -23.13 2.93 6.36
C SER A 216 -23.70 4.20 5.69
N THR A 217 -23.06 5.33 5.95
CA THR A 217 -23.32 6.62 5.29
C THR A 217 -22.10 7.24 4.62
N ASP A 218 -20.94 6.55 4.64
CA ASP A 218 -19.78 6.94 3.83
C ASP A 218 -20.02 6.57 2.36
N PRO A 219 -19.81 7.47 1.38
CA PRO A 219 -20.09 7.20 -0.04
C PRO A 219 -19.12 6.20 -0.70
N ARG A 220 -18.08 5.73 0.01
CA ARG A 220 -17.23 4.60 -0.41
C ARG A 220 -17.91 3.24 -0.18
N ALA A 221 -18.87 3.17 0.76
CA ALA A 221 -19.57 1.94 1.08
C ALA A 221 -20.44 1.45 -0.11
N GLY A 222 -20.08 0.29 -0.68
CA GLY A 222 -20.83 -0.32 -1.78
C GLY A 222 -20.56 0.29 -3.16
N LEU A 223 -19.36 0.81 -3.40
CA LEU A 223 -18.92 1.16 -4.76
C LEU A 223 -18.97 -0.07 -5.69
N LYS A 224 -19.39 0.13 -6.93
CA LYS A 224 -19.50 -0.92 -7.96
C LYS A 224 -18.11 -1.50 -8.28
N ALA A 225 -17.98 -2.82 -8.34
CA ALA A 225 -16.72 -3.50 -8.68
C ALA A 225 -16.27 -3.27 -10.14
N GLY A 226 -14.98 -3.46 -10.41
CA GLY A 226 -14.38 -3.53 -11.74
C GLY A 226 -12.92 -3.05 -11.78
N LEU A 227 -12.09 -3.68 -12.62
CA LEU A 227 -10.69 -3.28 -12.74
C LEU A 227 -10.54 -1.86 -13.32
N PHE A 228 -11.23 -1.53 -14.42
CA PHE A 228 -11.11 -0.22 -15.09
C PHE A 228 -12.40 0.59 -15.15
N ASP A 229 -13.50 0.06 -14.63
CA ASP A 229 -14.83 0.71 -14.64
C ASP A 229 -15.59 0.58 -13.30
N ALA A 230 -14.85 0.41 -12.20
CA ALA A 230 -15.40 0.50 -10.85
C ALA A 230 -16.12 1.84 -10.60
N GLY A 231 -17.03 1.85 -9.63
CA GLY A 231 -17.52 3.09 -9.04
C GLY A 231 -16.38 3.79 -8.29
N GLU A 232 -16.28 5.11 -8.44
CA GLU A 232 -15.28 5.95 -7.77
C GLU A 232 -15.97 6.91 -6.77
N ALA A 233 -15.32 7.16 -5.63
CA ALA A 233 -15.68 8.21 -4.69
C ALA A 233 -14.53 9.21 -4.53
N ILE A 234 -14.82 10.51 -4.59
CA ILE A 234 -13.79 11.56 -4.49
C ILE A 234 -14.29 12.76 -3.67
N LYS A 235 -13.46 13.22 -2.72
CA LYS A 235 -13.76 14.36 -1.85
C LYS A 235 -12.53 15.26 -1.75
N ASN A 236 -12.71 16.56 -2.00
CA ASN A 236 -11.69 17.61 -1.88
C ASN A 236 -10.39 17.37 -2.71
N LEU A 237 -10.45 16.45 -3.67
CA LEU A 237 -9.45 16.16 -4.69
C LEU A 237 -10.07 16.28 -6.09
N ARG A 238 -9.22 16.36 -7.11
CA ARG A 238 -9.60 16.19 -8.51
C ARG A 238 -8.60 15.28 -9.21
N MET A 239 -9.10 14.25 -9.89
CA MET A 239 -8.29 13.43 -10.81
C MET A 239 -7.73 14.32 -11.94
N VAL A 240 -6.43 14.22 -12.19
CA VAL A 240 -5.69 14.95 -13.24
C VAL A 240 -5.47 14.04 -14.43
N THR A 241 -5.01 12.81 -14.19
CA THR A 241 -4.96 11.73 -15.18
C THR A 241 -4.94 10.38 -14.47
N SER A 242 -5.36 9.34 -15.17
CA SER A 242 -5.22 7.94 -14.78
C SER A 242 -4.59 7.20 -15.95
N LEU A 243 -3.48 6.50 -15.70
CA LEU A 243 -2.70 5.80 -16.72
C LEU A 243 -2.68 4.31 -16.41
N GLN A 244 -3.12 3.48 -17.36
CA GLN A 244 -3.05 2.03 -17.23
C GLN A 244 -1.60 1.53 -17.26
N ARG A 245 -1.36 0.29 -16.77
CA ARG A 245 -0.06 -0.38 -16.88
C ARG A 245 0.41 -0.44 -18.35
N PRO A 246 1.70 -0.20 -18.64
CA PRO A 246 2.21 -0.21 -20.00
C PRO A 246 2.33 -1.63 -20.58
N ALA A 247 2.48 -1.73 -21.90
CA ALA A 247 2.67 -3.00 -22.59
C ALA A 247 3.91 -3.76 -22.05
N GLY A 248 3.75 -5.05 -21.77
CA GLY A 248 4.76 -5.88 -21.11
C GLY A 248 4.72 -5.83 -19.57
N PHE A 249 3.80 -5.06 -18.98
CA PHE A 249 3.55 -5.00 -17.53
C PHE A 249 2.10 -5.40 -17.19
N PHE A 250 1.59 -6.43 -17.87
CA PHE A 250 0.34 -7.13 -17.61
C PHE A 250 0.35 -8.47 -18.38
N ASP A 251 -0.46 -9.46 -18.00
CA ASP A 251 -0.60 -10.69 -18.81
C ASP A 251 -1.49 -10.43 -20.05
N PRO A 252 -0.97 -10.52 -21.29
CA PRO A 252 -1.80 -10.34 -22.48
C PRO A 252 -2.85 -11.45 -22.67
N ASN A 253 -2.78 -12.58 -21.96
CA ASN A 253 -3.74 -13.67 -22.02
C ASN A 253 -4.86 -13.57 -20.97
N ASN A 254 -4.61 -12.93 -19.82
CA ASN A 254 -5.63 -12.70 -18.81
C ASN A 254 -6.73 -11.74 -19.35
N PRO A 255 -8.01 -12.16 -19.44
CA PRO A 255 -9.06 -11.32 -19.99
C PRO A 255 -9.36 -10.05 -19.17
N THR A 256 -9.13 -10.06 -17.85
CA THR A 256 -9.46 -8.93 -16.96
C THR A 256 -8.47 -7.78 -17.09
N GLU A 257 -7.18 -8.08 -17.23
CA GLU A 257 -6.08 -7.09 -17.34
C GLU A 257 -6.05 -6.32 -18.67
N ARG A 258 -6.82 -6.75 -19.70
CA ARG A 258 -6.73 -6.20 -21.06
C ARG A 258 -7.35 -4.79 -21.20
N PRO A 259 -6.61 -3.79 -21.70
CA PRO A 259 -7.17 -2.48 -22.03
C PRO A 259 -8.30 -2.54 -23.08
N GLY A 260 -9.49 -2.08 -22.70
CA GLY A 260 -10.52 -1.57 -23.63
C GLY A 260 -11.54 -2.55 -24.20
N ASN A 261 -11.56 -3.83 -23.80
CA ASN A 261 -12.37 -4.84 -24.48
C ASN A 261 -13.85 -4.96 -24.00
N LEU A 262 -14.54 -3.82 -23.83
CA LEU A 262 -15.96 -3.72 -23.45
C LEU A 262 -16.93 -3.66 -24.65
N LEU A 263 -16.50 -4.04 -25.86
CA LEU A 263 -17.27 -3.87 -27.11
C LEU A 263 -17.40 -5.10 -28.01
N ALA A 264 -17.15 -6.30 -27.48
CA ALA A 264 -17.69 -7.53 -28.07
C ALA A 264 -19.20 -7.61 -27.74
N LYS A 265 -20.06 -7.58 -28.76
CA LYS A 265 -21.52 -7.70 -28.55
C LYS A 265 -21.91 -9.16 -28.28
N PRO A 266 -23.00 -9.43 -27.52
CA PRO A 266 -23.48 -10.80 -27.27
C PRO A 266 -23.97 -11.58 -28.51
N ASP A 267 -24.20 -10.90 -29.64
CA ASP A 267 -24.88 -11.46 -30.81
C ASP A 267 -23.98 -11.52 -32.06
N GLU A 268 -23.15 -12.56 -32.20
CA GLU A 268 -22.78 -13.09 -33.52
C GLU A 268 -22.47 -14.59 -33.47
N VAL A 269 -23.52 -15.40 -33.22
CA VAL A 269 -23.46 -16.87 -33.30
C VAL A 269 -23.25 -17.29 -34.75
N VAL A 270 -22.01 -17.63 -35.11
CA VAL A 270 -21.70 -18.30 -36.38
C VAL A 270 -21.94 -19.80 -36.20
N GLU A 271 -23.06 -20.30 -36.73
CA GLU A 271 -23.37 -21.73 -36.72
C GLU A 271 -22.37 -22.54 -37.58
N GLY A 272 -21.76 -23.58 -36.99
CA GLY A 272 -21.24 -24.74 -37.74
C GLY A 272 -19.78 -25.14 -37.45
N GLY A 273 -19.59 -26.25 -36.74
CA GLY A 273 -18.30 -26.94 -36.57
C GLY A 273 -18.36 -27.96 -35.43
N ASP A 274 -18.14 -29.24 -35.75
CA ASP A 274 -18.40 -30.44 -34.92
C ASP A 274 -18.05 -30.40 -33.42
N GLU A 275 -18.82 -31.17 -32.64
CA GLU A 275 -18.51 -31.53 -31.25
C GLU A 275 -17.31 -32.50 -31.17
N THR A 276 -16.12 -32.04 -30.76
CA THR A 276 -15.11 -32.91 -30.13
C THR A 276 -14.09 -32.11 -29.32
N GLU A 277 -13.46 -32.76 -28.34
CA GLU A 277 -12.29 -32.28 -27.58
C GLU A 277 -12.44 -30.90 -26.90
N LYS A 278 -13.21 -30.85 -25.81
CA LYS A 278 -12.87 -29.96 -24.70
C LYS A 278 -11.58 -30.50 -24.05
N GLU A 279 -10.45 -29.85 -24.32
CA GLU A 279 -9.22 -30.12 -23.55
C GLU A 279 -9.49 -29.88 -22.06
N LYS A 280 -9.00 -30.79 -21.21
CA LYS A 280 -8.93 -30.54 -19.78
C LYS A 280 -7.74 -29.62 -19.53
N VAL A 281 -7.99 -28.50 -18.84
CA VAL A 281 -6.91 -27.80 -18.16
C VAL A 281 -6.35 -28.75 -17.11
N ASP A 282 -5.04 -28.97 -17.16
CA ASP A 282 -4.31 -29.75 -16.16
C ASP A 282 -4.32 -28.94 -14.83
N PRO A 283 -4.46 -29.52 -13.61
CA PRO A 283 -4.66 -28.79 -12.34
C PRO A 283 -3.46 -27.97 -11.84
N ALA A 284 -2.78 -27.27 -12.74
CA ALA A 284 -1.34 -27.37 -12.79
C ALA A 284 -0.64 -26.07 -13.22
N ASP A 285 -1.40 -25.10 -13.70
CA ASP A 285 -1.00 -23.69 -13.66
C ASP A 285 -1.19 -23.08 -12.25
N GLU A 286 -1.65 -23.83 -11.24
CA GLU A 286 -1.78 -23.37 -9.83
C GLU A 286 -0.43 -23.19 -9.08
N ARG A 287 0.68 -23.07 -9.83
CA ARG A 287 1.88 -22.38 -9.32
C ARG A 287 1.73 -20.90 -9.65
N GLY A 288 1.44 -20.10 -8.63
CA GLY A 288 1.13 -18.67 -8.73
C GLY A 288 2.03 -17.92 -9.72
N PRO A 289 1.46 -16.95 -10.47
CA PRO A 289 1.89 -16.65 -11.83
C PRO A 289 3.39 -16.33 -11.95
N MET A 290 4.05 -17.07 -12.87
CA MET A 290 5.49 -17.01 -13.17
C MET A 290 6.04 -15.58 -13.22
N LEU A 291 5.23 -14.66 -13.74
CA LEU A 291 5.44 -13.20 -13.71
C LEU A 291 4.25 -12.59 -12.95
N SER A 292 4.52 -11.76 -11.93
CA SER A 292 3.51 -10.82 -11.42
C SER A 292 3.94 -9.41 -11.80
N PHE A 293 2.97 -8.59 -12.20
CA PHE A 293 3.20 -7.28 -12.81
C PHE A 293 2.86 -6.11 -11.89
N SER A 294 2.46 -6.42 -10.66
CA SER A 294 2.08 -5.50 -9.59
C SER A 294 3.06 -4.33 -9.48
N ASN A 295 2.54 -3.11 -9.59
CA ASN A 295 3.29 -1.87 -9.37
C ASN A 295 3.66 -1.73 -7.89
N THR A 296 4.79 -1.09 -7.60
CA THR A 296 5.23 -0.84 -6.21
C THR A 296 5.54 0.64 -5.95
N ASP A 297 6.52 0.95 -5.09
CA ASP A 297 6.93 2.31 -4.79
C ASP A 297 7.49 3.06 -6.02
N MET A 298 7.50 4.39 -5.95
CA MET A 298 7.96 5.27 -7.03
C MET A 298 8.90 6.38 -6.54
N ALA A 299 9.88 6.74 -7.37
CA ALA A 299 10.87 7.77 -7.10
C ALA A 299 10.85 8.88 -8.16
N PHE A 300 11.22 10.09 -7.75
CA PHE A 300 11.22 11.29 -8.59
C PHE A 300 12.60 11.95 -8.62
N SER A 301 13.01 12.41 -9.80
CA SER A 301 14.18 13.28 -9.94
C SER A 301 13.96 14.31 -11.05
N GLY A 302 13.82 15.58 -10.67
CA GLY A 302 13.59 16.67 -11.61
C GLY A 302 12.22 16.59 -12.28
N ASP A 303 12.24 16.25 -13.57
CA ASP A 303 11.09 15.96 -14.45
C ASP A 303 10.92 14.45 -14.72
N VAL A 304 11.73 13.59 -14.09
CA VAL A 304 11.65 12.12 -14.20
C VAL A 304 10.84 11.55 -13.04
N LEU A 305 9.95 10.62 -13.37
CA LEU A 305 9.27 9.71 -12.44
C LEU A 305 9.65 8.28 -12.82
N VAL A 306 10.01 7.46 -11.84
CA VAL A 306 10.27 6.02 -11.98
C VAL A 306 9.27 5.27 -11.10
N VAL A 307 8.50 4.36 -11.69
CA VAL A 307 7.58 3.46 -10.97
C VAL A 307 8.18 2.06 -10.93
N GLY A 308 8.35 1.50 -9.71
CA GLY A 308 8.78 0.13 -9.48
C GLY A 308 7.68 -0.90 -9.79
N SER A 309 8.08 -2.15 -10.01
CA SER A 309 7.18 -3.29 -10.18
C SER A 309 7.91 -4.61 -9.95
N TYR A 310 7.16 -5.65 -9.58
CA TYR A 310 7.69 -7.01 -9.39
C TYR A 310 8.40 -7.57 -10.66
N HIS A 311 8.09 -7.00 -11.83
CA HIS A 311 8.62 -7.36 -13.14
C HIS A 311 9.79 -6.46 -13.61
N GLY A 312 10.05 -5.32 -12.98
CA GLY A 312 11.02 -4.33 -13.47
C GLY A 312 10.71 -2.90 -13.00
N PHE A 313 10.84 -1.92 -13.89
CA PHE A 313 10.41 -0.54 -13.62
C PHE A 313 10.05 0.22 -14.90
N ASN A 314 9.22 1.25 -14.75
CA ASN A 314 8.75 2.11 -15.83
C ASN A 314 9.21 3.56 -15.59
N ILE A 315 9.83 4.18 -16.60
CA ILE A 315 10.28 5.57 -16.55
C ILE A 315 9.28 6.45 -17.30
N TYR A 316 8.89 7.55 -16.66
CA TYR A 316 8.00 8.58 -17.18
C TYR A 316 8.70 9.94 -17.16
N LYS A 317 8.31 10.82 -18.09
CA LYS A 317 8.62 12.25 -18.07
C LYS A 317 7.38 13.05 -17.69
N LEU A 318 7.53 13.92 -16.69
CA LEU A 318 6.45 14.78 -16.20
C LEU A 318 6.34 16.03 -17.09
N GLY A 319 5.20 16.14 -17.77
CA GLY A 319 4.84 17.32 -18.56
C GLY A 319 4.17 18.43 -17.73
N ASP A 320 3.65 19.44 -18.44
CA ASP A 320 2.92 20.56 -17.83
C ASP A 320 1.83 20.08 -16.86
N GLY A 321 1.81 20.65 -15.65
CA GLY A 321 0.86 20.30 -14.60
C GLY A 321 1.10 18.96 -13.89
N GLY A 322 2.20 18.25 -14.19
CA GLY A 322 2.57 16.97 -13.56
C GLY A 322 2.01 15.73 -14.26
N VAL A 323 1.55 15.84 -15.50
CA VAL A 323 1.03 14.70 -16.27
C VAL A 323 2.20 13.80 -16.71
N PRO A 324 2.24 12.50 -16.35
CA PRO A 324 3.30 11.59 -16.78
C PRO A 324 3.11 11.18 -18.25
N ALA A 325 4.19 11.19 -19.02
CA ALA A 325 4.29 10.55 -20.34
C ALA A 325 5.31 9.42 -20.25
N LEU A 326 4.90 8.19 -20.59
CA LEU A 326 5.78 7.01 -20.56
C LEU A 326 6.97 7.21 -21.51
N PHE A 327 8.17 6.99 -21.01
CA PHE A 327 9.44 7.21 -21.73
C PHE A 327 10.11 5.88 -22.11
N SER A 328 10.12 4.90 -21.21
CA SER A 328 10.69 3.56 -21.44
C SER A 328 10.20 2.56 -20.38
N SER A 329 10.13 1.28 -20.77
CA SER A 329 9.75 0.18 -19.89
C SER A 329 10.91 -0.83 -19.77
N ILE A 330 11.41 -1.03 -18.55
CA ILE A 330 12.61 -1.85 -18.28
C ILE A 330 12.17 -3.13 -17.58
N VAL A 331 12.26 -4.25 -18.29
CA VAL A 331 11.95 -5.58 -17.77
C VAL A 331 13.18 -6.17 -17.09
N CYS A 332 13.09 -6.42 -15.79
CA CYS A 332 14.13 -7.09 -15.01
C CYS A 332 13.50 -7.76 -13.78
N PRO A 333 12.89 -8.96 -13.93
CA PRO A 333 12.06 -9.56 -12.90
C PRO A 333 12.81 -9.83 -11.58
N GLY A 334 12.09 -9.76 -10.46
CA GLY A 334 12.69 -9.96 -9.14
C GLY A 334 11.73 -9.97 -7.95
N GLY A 335 10.51 -9.45 -8.10
CA GLY A 335 9.62 -9.21 -6.96
C GLY A 335 10.06 -8.01 -6.11
N GLN A 336 9.09 -7.40 -5.43
CA GLN A 336 9.20 -6.02 -4.94
C GLN A 336 9.48 -5.08 -6.11
N GLY A 337 10.72 -4.58 -6.25
CA GLY A 337 11.09 -3.64 -7.30
C GLY A 337 11.02 -2.17 -6.89
N ASP A 338 10.88 -1.88 -5.58
CA ASP A 338 10.91 -0.52 -5.04
C ASP A 338 12.19 0.22 -5.45
N VAL A 339 12.05 1.50 -5.80
CA VAL A 339 13.10 2.28 -6.47
C VAL A 339 13.52 3.52 -5.68
N SER A 340 14.81 3.85 -5.73
CA SER A 340 15.35 5.18 -5.39
C SER A 340 16.23 5.71 -6.52
N VAL A 341 16.22 7.03 -6.73
CA VAL A 341 17.10 7.73 -7.68
C VAL A 341 18.13 8.59 -6.96
N VAL A 342 19.40 8.48 -7.35
CA VAL A 342 20.53 9.22 -6.77
C VAL A 342 21.48 9.71 -7.87
N GLY A 343 21.11 10.82 -8.51
CA GLY A 343 21.82 11.33 -9.67
C GLY A 343 21.53 10.45 -10.89
N ASP A 344 22.57 10.08 -11.63
CA ASP A 344 22.45 9.17 -12.79
C ASP A 344 22.31 7.68 -12.40
N LEU A 345 22.12 7.37 -11.11
CA LEU A 345 21.94 6.00 -10.61
C LEU A 345 20.50 5.77 -10.10
N LEU A 346 19.93 4.63 -10.50
CA LEU A 346 18.71 4.05 -9.98
C LEU A 346 19.07 2.83 -9.14
N ILE A 347 18.48 2.73 -7.95
CA ILE A 347 18.65 1.65 -6.98
C ILE A 347 17.31 0.91 -6.91
N MET A 348 17.32 -0.43 -6.96
CA MET A 348 16.10 -1.24 -7.03
C MET A 348 16.16 -2.42 -6.05
N SER A 349 15.12 -2.57 -5.24
CA SER A 349 14.91 -3.73 -4.35
C SER A 349 14.59 -5.01 -5.15
N VAL A 350 15.16 -6.15 -4.75
CA VAL A 350 14.81 -7.47 -5.25
C VAL A 350 14.79 -8.48 -4.10
N GLU A 351 13.65 -9.12 -3.85
CA GLU A 351 13.56 -10.09 -2.76
C GLU A 351 13.38 -11.54 -3.23
N GLN A 352 12.53 -11.78 -4.23
CA GLN A 352 12.02 -13.12 -4.52
C GLN A 352 13.09 -14.01 -5.16
N THR A 353 13.03 -15.29 -4.84
CA THR A 353 13.97 -16.31 -5.34
C THR A 353 13.99 -16.43 -6.87
N ARG A 354 12.94 -16.00 -7.59
CA ARG A 354 12.92 -15.96 -9.06
C ARG A 354 13.83 -14.90 -9.69
N GLY A 355 14.35 -13.93 -8.93
CA GLY A 355 15.27 -12.92 -9.44
C GLY A 355 16.56 -13.53 -10.00
N ARG A 356 17.05 -13.00 -11.12
CA ARG A 356 18.33 -13.38 -11.75
C ARG A 356 19.35 -12.26 -11.78
N VAL A 357 20.63 -12.64 -11.81
CA VAL A 357 21.79 -11.73 -11.96
C VAL A 357 21.78 -10.99 -13.30
N ASP A 358 21.25 -11.62 -14.35
CA ASP A 358 21.25 -11.16 -15.74
C ASP A 358 19.91 -10.56 -16.22
N CYS A 359 19.03 -10.19 -15.28
CA CYS A 359 17.63 -9.80 -15.55
C CYS A 359 16.80 -10.86 -16.32
N GLY A 360 17.25 -12.12 -16.43
CA GLY A 360 16.60 -13.18 -17.21
C GLY A 360 15.14 -13.44 -16.81
N LEU A 361 14.31 -13.80 -17.80
CA LEU A 361 12.87 -14.04 -17.61
C LEU A 361 12.56 -15.46 -17.09
N SER A 362 13.49 -16.40 -17.28
CA SER A 362 13.37 -17.77 -16.77
C SER A 362 13.56 -17.76 -15.24
N GLY A 363 12.70 -18.48 -14.51
CA GLY A 363 12.93 -18.71 -13.08
C GLY A 363 14.19 -19.53 -12.82
N VAL A 364 14.68 -19.51 -11.57
CA VAL A 364 15.82 -20.33 -11.10
C VAL A 364 15.29 -21.43 -10.20
N ILE A 365 15.45 -22.69 -10.61
CA ILE A 365 14.73 -23.84 -10.07
C ILE A 365 15.58 -24.61 -9.03
N GLU A 366 16.91 -24.54 -9.16
CA GLU A 366 17.87 -25.26 -8.34
C GLU A 366 18.00 -24.63 -6.93
N ASP A 367 17.85 -25.41 -5.86
CA ASP A 367 17.86 -24.95 -4.46
C ASP A 367 19.04 -24.01 -4.13
N VAL A 368 20.20 -24.28 -4.74
CA VAL A 368 21.42 -23.46 -4.68
C VAL A 368 21.84 -23.10 -6.12
N SER A 369 21.88 -21.81 -6.46
CA SER A 369 22.26 -21.38 -7.82
C SER A 369 23.02 -20.05 -7.87
N ALA A 370 24.12 -20.03 -8.62
CA ALA A 370 24.91 -18.84 -8.89
C ALA A 370 24.21 -17.83 -9.85
N GLU A 371 23.13 -18.25 -10.52
CA GLU A 371 22.33 -17.36 -11.39
C GLU A 371 21.26 -16.59 -10.61
N ARG A 372 20.93 -17.03 -9.38
CA ARG A 372 19.90 -16.43 -8.52
C ARG A 372 20.35 -15.08 -7.98
N PHE A 373 19.45 -14.10 -7.94
CA PHE A 373 19.69 -12.78 -7.35
C PHE A 373 18.60 -12.37 -6.35
N ARG A 374 19.03 -11.95 -5.15
CA ARG A 374 18.22 -11.29 -4.12
C ARG A 374 19.08 -10.23 -3.43
N GLY A 375 18.58 -9.02 -3.26
CA GLY A 375 19.30 -7.87 -2.73
C GLY A 375 19.08 -6.63 -3.60
N ILE A 376 20.06 -5.74 -3.69
CA ILE A 376 19.93 -4.46 -4.40
C ILE A 376 20.54 -4.52 -5.80
N ARG A 377 19.78 -4.18 -6.84
CA ARG A 377 20.30 -3.89 -8.19
C ARG A 377 20.58 -2.39 -8.34
N ILE A 378 21.58 -2.05 -9.17
CA ILE A 378 22.01 -0.67 -9.42
C ILE A 378 22.14 -0.45 -10.92
N PHE A 379 21.35 0.48 -11.45
CA PHE A 379 21.29 0.84 -12.87
C PHE A 379 21.83 2.25 -13.10
N ASN A 380 22.56 2.45 -14.19
CA ASN A 380 22.85 3.79 -14.71
C ASN A 380 21.69 4.20 -15.63
N ILE A 381 21.12 5.37 -15.35
CA ILE A 381 19.95 5.95 -16.04
C ILE A 381 20.27 7.25 -16.79
N SER A 382 21.55 7.57 -17.01
CA SER A 382 21.97 8.75 -17.78
C SER A 382 21.47 8.74 -19.24
N ASP A 383 21.27 7.54 -19.82
CA ASP A 383 20.35 7.32 -20.94
C ASP A 383 19.06 6.67 -20.41
N LEU A 384 18.05 7.50 -20.14
CA LEU A 384 16.74 7.07 -19.68
C LEU A 384 16.05 6.09 -20.65
N ALA A 385 16.40 6.07 -21.94
CA ALA A 385 15.78 5.16 -22.91
C ALA A 385 16.39 3.76 -22.87
N ARG A 386 17.62 3.62 -22.34
CA ARG A 386 18.36 2.36 -22.25
C ARG A 386 19.18 2.24 -20.95
N PRO A 387 18.53 2.14 -19.77
CA PRO A 387 19.24 1.89 -18.52
C PRO A 387 20.10 0.63 -18.57
N VAL A 388 21.28 0.70 -17.95
CA VAL A 388 22.26 -0.40 -17.91
C VAL A 388 22.50 -0.81 -16.47
N GLN A 389 22.40 -2.10 -16.14
CA GLN A 389 22.81 -2.60 -14.82
C GLN A 389 24.33 -2.41 -14.69
N VAL A 390 24.77 -1.65 -13.69
CA VAL A 390 26.19 -1.29 -13.47
C VAL A 390 26.75 -1.79 -12.14
N GLY A 391 25.88 -2.27 -11.25
CA GLY A 391 26.25 -2.88 -9.98
C GLY A 391 25.10 -3.69 -9.40
N GLN A 392 25.42 -4.54 -8.44
CA GLN A 392 24.45 -5.29 -7.66
C GLN A 392 25.07 -5.71 -6.32
N VAL A 393 24.23 -5.92 -5.30
CA VAL A 393 24.66 -6.42 -3.99
C VAL A 393 23.74 -7.58 -3.60
N GLN A 394 24.30 -8.80 -3.58
CA GLN A 394 23.60 -9.97 -3.05
C GLN A 394 23.54 -9.86 -1.51
N THR A 395 22.36 -10.07 -0.93
CA THR A 395 22.16 -10.06 0.53
C THR A 395 21.59 -11.41 1.01
N CYS A 396 21.77 -11.72 2.30
CA CYS A 396 21.34 -13.00 2.87
C CYS A 396 19.83 -13.19 2.96
N ARG A 397 19.05 -12.10 2.98
CA ARG A 397 17.58 -12.10 3.07
C ARG A 397 16.89 -11.47 1.86
N GLY A 398 17.64 -10.94 0.90
CA GLY A 398 17.10 -10.11 -0.18
C GLY A 398 16.97 -8.64 0.20
N SER A 399 16.29 -7.88 -0.65
CA SER A 399 15.90 -6.50 -0.39
C SER A 399 14.39 -6.43 -0.58
N HIS A 400 13.66 -6.30 0.51
CA HIS A 400 12.24 -5.97 0.50
C HIS A 400 12.09 -4.49 0.11
N THR A 401 12.48 -3.59 1.02
CA THR A 401 12.68 -2.15 0.74
C THR A 401 14.15 -1.75 0.93
N HIS A 402 14.50 -0.53 0.51
CA HIS A 402 15.82 0.05 0.77
C HIS A 402 15.69 1.56 0.98
N SER A 403 16.55 2.13 1.82
CA SER A 403 16.42 3.53 2.25
C SER A 403 17.74 4.27 2.04
N VAL A 404 17.72 5.37 1.28
CA VAL A 404 18.94 6.16 0.99
C VAL A 404 19.27 7.06 2.17
N ILE A 405 20.35 6.74 2.88
CA ILE A 405 20.70 7.40 4.15
C ILE A 405 21.58 8.63 3.92
N SER A 406 22.46 8.58 2.92
CA SER A 406 23.23 9.76 2.51
C SER A 406 23.83 9.60 1.11
N GLY A 407 24.04 10.71 0.40
CA GLY A 407 24.95 10.78 -0.74
C GLY A 407 24.35 11.28 -2.07
N PRO A 408 25.22 11.50 -3.09
CA PRO A 408 26.66 11.26 -3.07
C PRO A 408 27.43 12.25 -2.18
N GLY A 409 28.29 11.72 -1.31
CA GLY A 409 29.17 12.52 -0.46
C GLY A 409 30.36 13.12 -1.21
N LYS A 410 31.19 13.90 -0.51
CA LYS A 410 32.48 14.42 -1.04
C LYS A 410 33.51 13.32 -1.35
N ASP A 411 33.23 12.11 -0.89
CA ASP A 411 33.95 10.86 -1.11
C ASP A 411 33.37 10.04 -2.28
N GLY A 412 32.36 10.54 -3.00
CA GLY A 412 31.77 9.90 -4.17
C GLY A 412 30.88 8.70 -3.85
N LYS A 413 30.38 8.60 -2.61
CA LYS A 413 29.64 7.43 -2.11
C LYS A 413 28.20 7.74 -1.73
N ILE A 414 27.34 6.76 -1.93
CA ILE A 414 25.98 6.67 -1.41
C ILE A 414 25.97 5.60 -0.31
N VAL A 415 25.25 5.85 0.77
CA VAL A 415 25.00 4.90 1.85
C VAL A 415 23.51 4.55 1.86
N VAL A 416 23.21 3.25 1.86
CA VAL A 416 21.85 2.70 1.81
C VAL A 416 21.67 1.72 2.98
N TYR A 417 20.51 1.73 3.64
CA TYR A 417 20.08 0.63 4.49
C TYR A 417 19.18 -0.32 3.68
N ASN A 418 19.42 -1.62 3.82
CA ASN A 418 18.65 -2.69 3.18
C ASN A 418 17.80 -3.41 4.22
N SER A 419 16.48 -3.39 4.02
CA SER A 419 15.53 -4.24 4.73
C SER A 419 15.31 -5.50 3.92
N GLY A 420 15.57 -6.68 4.47
CA GLY A 420 15.24 -7.96 3.83
C GLY A 420 14.39 -8.79 4.78
N THR A 421 13.18 -9.14 4.37
CA THR A 421 12.18 -9.81 5.23
C THR A 421 12.12 -11.31 4.93
N SER A 422 12.40 -11.72 3.69
CA SER A 422 12.45 -13.12 3.29
C SER A 422 13.52 -13.95 4.02
N SER A 423 13.39 -15.27 3.92
CA SER A 423 14.22 -16.25 4.63
C SER A 423 15.72 -16.11 4.32
N VAL A 424 16.53 -16.45 5.33
CA VAL A 424 18.00 -16.52 5.21
C VAL A 424 18.37 -17.63 4.24
N ARG A 425 19.26 -17.33 3.28
CA ARG A 425 19.80 -18.31 2.34
C ARG A 425 20.67 -19.37 3.01
N ASP A 426 20.78 -20.52 2.36
CA ASP A 426 21.83 -21.48 2.64
C ASP A 426 23.23 -20.87 2.41
N GLY A 427 24.19 -21.24 3.26
CA GLY A 427 25.58 -20.82 3.15
C GLY A 427 26.32 -21.37 1.92
N GLU A 428 25.79 -22.42 1.28
CA GLU A 428 26.24 -22.91 -0.02
C GLU A 428 25.77 -22.02 -1.19
N GLU A 429 24.62 -21.32 -1.08
CA GLU A 429 24.21 -20.31 -2.07
C GLU A 429 24.92 -18.97 -1.85
N LEU A 430 25.03 -18.51 -0.60
CA LEU A 430 25.72 -17.26 -0.29
C LEU A 430 26.57 -17.39 0.98
N ALA A 431 27.88 -17.59 0.77
CA ALA A 431 28.85 -17.78 1.83
C ALA A 431 28.87 -16.60 2.83
N GLY A 432 28.54 -16.89 4.08
CA GLY A 432 28.44 -15.91 5.17
C GLY A 432 27.03 -15.79 5.75
N CYS A 433 26.00 -16.31 5.08
CA CYS A 433 24.66 -16.40 5.65
C CYS A 433 24.56 -17.47 6.73
N VAL A 434 23.89 -17.13 7.83
CA VAL A 434 23.65 -17.96 9.02
C VAL A 434 22.25 -17.64 9.54
N ASP A 435 21.47 -18.67 9.89
CA ASP A 435 20.08 -18.57 10.35
C ASP A 435 19.99 -18.31 11.87
N GLU A 436 18.88 -18.67 12.54
CA GLU A 436 18.72 -18.58 14.00
C GLU A 436 19.43 -19.72 14.76
N THR A 437 20.61 -20.16 14.32
CA THR A 437 21.42 -21.15 15.02
C THR A 437 21.70 -20.70 16.48
N PRO A 438 21.21 -21.40 17.53
CA PRO A 438 21.19 -20.85 18.88
C PRO A 438 22.56 -20.52 19.47
N GLY A 439 22.78 -19.23 19.74
CA GLY A 439 24.03 -18.71 20.30
C GLY A 439 25.10 -18.36 19.26
N ASP A 440 24.81 -18.45 17.96
CA ASP A 440 25.66 -17.91 16.91
C ASP A 440 25.39 -16.43 16.70
N ASP A 441 26.35 -15.57 17.04
CA ASP A 441 26.19 -14.12 16.89
C ASP A 441 26.26 -13.65 15.43
N ARG A 442 26.58 -14.53 14.47
CA ARG A 442 26.76 -14.20 13.06
C ARG A 442 25.46 -14.26 12.24
N THR A 443 24.32 -14.57 12.88
CA THR A 443 23.01 -14.64 12.22
C THR A 443 22.69 -13.39 11.38
N ALA A 444 22.04 -13.61 10.24
CA ALA A 444 21.53 -12.57 9.35
C ALA A 444 20.17 -11.98 9.83
N LEU A 445 19.55 -12.59 10.84
CA LEU A 445 18.42 -12.01 11.57
C LEU A 445 18.90 -10.91 12.52
N PHE A 446 17.98 -10.08 13.03
CA PHE A 446 18.25 -9.04 14.03
C PHE A 446 19.35 -8.04 13.59
N ARG A 447 19.41 -7.70 12.30
CA ARG A 447 20.39 -6.78 11.70
C ARG A 447 19.76 -5.89 10.63
N ILE A 448 20.37 -4.72 10.40
CA ILE A 448 20.16 -3.90 9.20
C ILE A 448 21.43 -4.02 8.38
N ASP A 449 21.34 -4.33 7.08
CA ASP A 449 22.50 -4.32 6.19
C ASP A 449 22.78 -2.89 5.69
N VAL A 450 23.98 -2.38 5.96
CA VAL A 450 24.45 -1.07 5.50
C VAL A 450 25.33 -1.25 4.26
N ILE A 451 24.86 -0.73 3.13
CA ILE A 451 25.50 -0.87 1.82
C ILE A 451 26.17 0.44 1.39
N GLU A 452 27.40 0.34 0.90
CA GLU A 452 28.16 1.43 0.27
C GLU A 452 28.12 1.26 -1.25
N ILE A 453 27.65 2.30 -1.97
CA ILE A 453 27.64 2.37 -3.45
C ILE A 453 28.60 3.49 -3.89
N PRO A 454 29.76 3.19 -4.51
CA PRO A 454 30.63 4.18 -5.12
C PRO A 454 30.04 4.64 -6.47
N VAL A 455 29.84 5.95 -6.66
CA VAL A 455 29.22 6.47 -7.90
C VAL A 455 30.14 6.33 -9.12
N ASP A 456 31.45 6.53 -8.94
CA ASP A 456 32.45 6.38 -10.00
C ASP A 456 32.63 4.91 -10.46
N ASP A 457 32.22 3.94 -9.63
CA ASP A 457 32.29 2.50 -9.93
C ASP A 457 31.28 1.69 -9.10
N PRO A 458 30.00 1.65 -9.54
CA PRO A 458 28.94 0.94 -8.82
C PRO A 458 29.14 -0.59 -8.77
N SER A 459 30.03 -1.16 -9.59
CA SER A 459 30.36 -2.59 -9.56
C SER A 459 31.05 -3.02 -8.25
N LYS A 460 31.63 -2.05 -7.51
CA LYS A 460 32.28 -2.26 -6.21
C LYS A 460 31.35 -2.10 -5.00
N SER A 461 30.05 -1.97 -5.25
CA SER A 461 29.03 -1.86 -4.20
C SER A 461 28.99 -3.10 -3.32
N ARG A 462 28.81 -2.92 -2.02
CA ARG A 462 28.85 -4.03 -1.04
C ARG A 462 28.26 -3.62 0.31
N ILE A 463 27.85 -4.62 1.09
CA ILE A 463 27.62 -4.45 2.53
C ILE A 463 28.96 -4.05 3.19
N VAL A 464 28.94 -3.01 4.02
CA VAL A 464 30.10 -2.50 4.77
C VAL A 464 29.94 -2.62 6.28
N ALA A 465 28.71 -2.79 6.77
CA ALA A 465 28.40 -3.15 8.15
C ALA A 465 26.99 -3.78 8.24
N SER A 466 26.78 -4.68 9.20
CA SER A 466 25.46 -5.26 9.49
C SER A 466 25.13 -5.10 10.99
N PRO A 467 24.92 -3.86 11.50
CA PRO A 467 24.67 -3.58 12.92
C PRO A 467 23.47 -4.31 13.49
N ALA A 468 23.64 -4.90 14.68
CA ALA A 468 22.59 -5.56 15.44
C ALA A 468 21.76 -4.56 16.27
N VAL A 469 20.92 -3.77 15.62
CA VAL A 469 20.18 -2.66 16.26
C VAL A 469 19.06 -3.11 17.22
N PHE A 470 18.58 -4.34 17.03
CA PHE A 470 17.52 -4.97 17.82
C PHE A 470 18.05 -5.63 19.11
N ALA A 471 19.38 -5.71 19.26
CA ALA A 471 20.01 -6.34 20.41
C ALA A 471 19.67 -5.62 21.73
N ASP A 472 19.60 -6.41 22.80
CA ASP A 472 19.47 -5.95 24.17
C ASP A 472 20.78 -5.25 24.60
N PRO A 473 20.73 -3.97 25.02
CA PRO A 473 21.93 -3.20 25.36
C PRO A 473 22.57 -3.61 26.71
N GLU A 474 21.87 -4.35 27.56
CA GLU A 474 22.39 -4.85 28.84
C GLU A 474 22.91 -6.28 28.72
N THR A 475 22.18 -7.18 28.05
CA THR A 475 22.56 -8.61 27.95
C THR A 475 23.34 -8.95 26.68
N GLY A 476 23.27 -8.12 25.63
CA GLY A 476 23.88 -8.39 24.32
C GLY A 476 23.14 -9.44 23.48
N ASN A 477 22.00 -9.96 23.94
CA ASN A 477 21.15 -10.88 23.19
C ASN A 477 20.60 -10.18 21.92
N LEU A 478 20.80 -10.79 20.75
CA LEU A 478 20.37 -10.22 19.46
C LEU A 478 18.84 -10.12 19.35
N ALA A 479 18.13 -11.15 19.83
CA ALA A 479 16.67 -11.16 19.96
C ALA A 479 16.24 -10.40 21.23
N GLY A 480 16.64 -9.12 21.32
CA GLY A 480 16.48 -8.24 22.48
C GLY A 480 15.24 -7.34 22.46
N LEU A 481 14.30 -7.65 21.58
CA LEU A 481 13.05 -6.92 21.34
C LEU A 481 11.85 -7.89 21.37
N TRP A 482 10.69 -7.48 20.83
CA TRP A 482 9.48 -8.28 20.92
C TRP A 482 9.62 -9.64 20.22
N LYS A 483 9.07 -10.68 20.84
CA LYS A 483 9.24 -12.09 20.44
C LYS A 483 8.08 -12.66 19.61
N GLY A 484 7.09 -11.82 19.30
CA GLY A 484 5.83 -12.24 18.71
C GLY A 484 4.89 -12.90 19.72
N GLY A 485 3.61 -12.99 19.34
CA GLY A 485 2.55 -13.62 20.11
C GLY A 485 1.47 -12.66 20.58
N ASP A 486 0.68 -13.14 21.54
CA ASP A 486 -0.51 -12.49 22.11
C ASP A 486 -0.14 -11.46 23.21
N HIS A 487 -0.78 -10.28 23.20
CA HIS A 487 -0.67 -9.30 24.28
C HIS A 487 -1.75 -9.47 25.37
N GLY A 488 -2.79 -10.28 25.13
CA GLY A 488 -3.88 -10.61 26.04
C GLY A 488 -5.24 -10.75 25.34
N ASP A 489 -6.23 -11.25 26.07
CA ASP A 489 -7.63 -11.29 25.60
C ASP A 489 -8.07 -9.92 25.06
N GLU A 490 -8.68 -9.89 23.87
CA GLU A 490 -9.09 -8.70 23.09
C GLU A 490 -7.96 -7.93 22.35
N THR A 491 -6.70 -8.41 22.37
CA THR A 491 -5.57 -7.84 21.58
C THR A 491 -5.29 -8.60 20.27
N GLN A 492 -4.33 -8.14 19.47
CA GLN A 492 -3.82 -8.85 18.28
C GLN A 492 -2.73 -9.88 18.63
N GLU A 493 -2.62 -10.95 17.83
CA GLU A 493 -1.35 -11.68 17.71
C GLU A 493 -0.39 -10.86 16.86
N THR A 494 0.80 -10.58 17.38
CA THR A 494 1.75 -9.63 16.78
C THR A 494 3.06 -10.31 16.41
N SER A 495 3.77 -9.76 15.43
CA SER A 495 4.92 -10.43 14.79
C SER A 495 6.22 -10.34 15.60
N GLN A 496 7.12 -11.31 15.44
CA GLN A 496 8.47 -11.23 16.04
C GLN A 496 9.28 -10.08 15.43
N THR A 497 10.14 -9.44 16.23
CA THR A 497 11.03 -8.35 15.78
C THR A 497 12.42 -8.89 15.42
N ASP A 498 12.57 -9.37 14.18
CA ASP A 498 13.81 -9.90 13.62
C ASP A 498 14.33 -9.17 12.36
N GLN A 499 13.56 -8.21 11.82
CA GLN A 499 13.96 -7.25 10.77
C GLN A 499 13.25 -5.90 10.97
N CYS A 500 13.66 -4.91 10.18
CA CYS A 500 12.76 -3.82 9.79
C CYS A 500 12.14 -4.12 8.42
N HIS A 501 10.89 -3.71 8.23
CA HIS A 501 10.25 -3.68 6.91
C HIS A 501 10.68 -2.39 6.21
N ASP A 502 10.29 -1.23 6.75
CA ASP A 502 10.73 0.08 6.28
C ASP A 502 11.62 0.80 7.30
N ILE A 503 12.53 1.64 6.80
CA ILE A 503 13.38 2.52 7.63
C ILE A 503 13.40 3.94 7.03
N THR A 504 12.35 4.71 7.29
CA THR A 504 12.26 6.09 6.79
C THR A 504 13.33 6.96 7.42
N ALA A 505 14.27 7.44 6.61
CA ALA A 505 15.39 8.26 7.03
C ALA A 505 15.08 9.76 6.87
N PHE A 506 15.48 10.57 7.85
CA PHE A 506 15.49 12.04 7.79
C PHE A 506 16.94 12.53 8.04
N PRO A 507 17.82 12.46 7.02
CA PRO A 507 19.27 12.59 7.23
C PRO A 507 19.73 13.94 7.77
N GLU A 508 19.00 15.02 7.47
CA GLU A 508 19.32 16.37 7.95
C GLU A 508 19.14 16.54 9.46
N LEU A 509 18.22 15.78 10.07
CA LEU A 509 17.99 15.75 11.51
C LEU A 509 18.83 14.67 12.22
N GLY A 510 19.46 13.77 11.46
CA GLY A 510 20.16 12.61 12.00
C GLY A 510 19.22 11.54 12.56
N LEU A 511 17.96 11.51 12.13
CA LEU A 511 16.92 10.58 12.63
C LEU A 511 16.50 9.57 11.55
N ALA A 512 16.08 8.38 11.97
CA ALA A 512 15.27 7.47 11.14
C ALA A 512 14.20 6.75 11.97
N GLY A 513 13.04 6.50 11.37
CA GLY A 513 11.96 5.70 11.95
C GLY A 513 11.94 4.33 11.29
N GLY A 514 12.20 3.27 12.07
CA GLY A 514 12.08 1.90 11.62
C GLY A 514 10.73 1.32 12.01
N ALA A 515 9.99 0.81 11.03
CA ALA A 515 8.82 -0.02 11.26
C ALA A 515 9.26 -1.48 11.13
N CYS A 516 9.24 -2.21 12.25
CA CYS A 516 10.07 -3.40 12.42
C CYS A 516 9.32 -4.60 12.99
N SER A 517 8.35 -5.07 12.21
CA SER A 517 7.53 -6.27 12.40
C SER A 517 6.73 -6.29 13.70
N GLY A 518 7.36 -6.44 14.87
CA GLY A 518 6.75 -6.31 16.20
C GLY A 518 7.02 -4.98 16.93
N ASN A 519 7.83 -4.07 16.35
CA ASN A 519 8.23 -2.82 17.03
C ASN A 519 8.33 -1.62 16.09
N GLY A 520 7.90 -0.45 16.60
CA GLY A 520 8.29 0.86 16.06
C GLY A 520 9.57 1.34 16.76
N ILE A 521 10.58 1.75 16.00
CA ILE A 521 11.92 2.08 16.52
C ILE A 521 12.36 3.47 16.04
N LEU A 522 12.84 4.30 16.96
CA LEU A 522 13.51 5.56 16.62
C LEU A 522 15.04 5.37 16.62
N PHE A 523 15.71 5.80 15.55
CA PHE A 523 17.16 5.65 15.36
C PHE A 523 17.92 6.97 15.26
N ASP A 524 19.09 7.05 15.91
CA ASP A 524 20.16 8.01 15.61
C ASP A 524 20.96 7.49 14.40
N ILE A 525 20.86 8.20 13.28
CA ILE A 525 21.62 7.95 12.04
C ILE A 525 22.68 9.03 11.78
N SER A 526 23.03 9.86 12.78
CA SER A 526 24.10 10.88 12.68
C SER A 526 25.45 10.30 12.28
N ASN A 527 25.62 8.98 12.41
CA ASN A 527 26.62 8.20 11.70
C ASN A 527 25.91 7.18 10.78
N PRO A 528 25.81 7.45 9.46
CA PRO A 528 25.16 6.56 8.49
C PRO A 528 25.75 5.16 8.37
N LEU A 529 26.91 4.87 8.97
CA LEU A 529 27.52 3.53 8.99
C LEU A 529 27.29 2.80 10.32
N LYS A 530 26.71 3.46 11.33
CA LYS A 530 26.50 2.95 12.69
C LYS A 530 25.22 3.54 13.31
N PRO A 531 24.03 3.19 12.76
CA PRO A 531 22.75 3.54 13.39
C PRO A 531 22.67 3.02 14.83
N LYS A 532 21.94 3.74 15.69
CA LYS A 532 21.66 3.33 17.07
C LYS A 532 20.19 3.50 17.41
N ARG A 533 19.61 2.52 18.09
CA ARG A 533 18.28 2.62 18.72
C ARG A 533 18.32 3.72 19.80
N MET A 534 17.47 4.74 19.64
CA MET A 534 17.24 5.81 20.62
C MET A 534 16.10 5.42 21.58
N ASP A 535 14.99 4.95 21.01
CA ASP A 535 13.79 4.54 21.74
C ASP A 535 13.03 3.47 20.93
N VAL A 536 12.07 2.79 21.57
CA VAL A 536 11.29 1.71 20.94
C VAL A 536 9.91 1.57 21.58
N VAL A 537 8.90 1.24 20.78
CA VAL A 537 7.51 1.03 21.19
C VAL A 537 6.97 -0.31 20.68
N VAL A 538 6.06 -0.90 21.45
CA VAL A 538 5.10 -1.93 21.03
C VAL A 538 3.70 -1.32 21.05
N ASP A 539 2.77 -1.91 20.32
CA ASP A 539 1.38 -1.48 20.24
C ASP A 539 0.49 -2.72 20.16
N GLU A 540 -0.52 -2.81 21.04
CA GLU A 540 -1.39 -3.98 21.21
C GLU A 540 -2.45 -4.07 20.08
N GLY A 541 -2.60 -3.00 19.28
CA GLY A 541 -3.42 -2.95 18.07
C GLY A 541 -2.68 -3.30 16.77
N PHE A 542 -1.35 -3.40 16.79
CA PHE A 542 -0.52 -3.63 15.59
C PHE A 542 -0.18 -5.11 15.38
N ALA A 543 -0.55 -5.70 14.24
CA ALA A 543 -0.11 -7.05 13.88
C ALA A 543 1.30 -7.09 13.24
N TYR A 544 1.59 -6.12 12.38
CA TYR A 544 2.85 -6.00 11.64
C TYR A 544 3.23 -4.54 11.38
N TRP A 545 4.26 -4.05 12.07
CA TRP A 545 4.80 -2.70 11.88
C TRP A 545 5.44 -2.56 10.50
N HIS A 546 4.77 -1.82 9.61
CA HIS A 546 5.03 -1.79 8.17
C HIS A 546 5.84 -0.58 7.71
N SER A 547 5.28 0.63 7.83
CA SER A 547 5.95 1.88 7.41
C SER A 547 6.05 2.92 8.53
N ALA A 548 6.89 3.94 8.31
CA ALA A 548 7.04 5.09 9.19
C ALA A 548 7.13 6.39 8.37
N THR A 549 6.56 7.49 8.84
CA THR A 549 6.70 8.83 8.20
C THR A 549 6.78 9.92 9.25
N PHE A 550 7.83 10.74 9.20
CA PHE A 550 7.96 11.95 10.04
C PHE A 550 7.13 13.12 9.48
N ASN A 551 6.72 14.04 10.34
CA ASN A 551 6.18 15.34 9.90
C ASN A 551 7.27 16.29 9.37
N ASN A 552 6.88 17.45 8.81
CA ASN A 552 7.76 18.42 8.14
C ASN A 552 9.00 18.90 8.94
N ASP A 553 8.99 18.83 10.28
CA ASP A 553 10.13 19.22 11.14
C ASP A 553 10.64 18.10 12.06
N GLY A 554 10.23 16.84 11.82
CA GLY A 554 10.71 15.67 12.56
C GLY A 554 10.37 15.65 14.05
N SER A 555 9.36 16.43 14.49
CA SER A 555 8.87 16.42 15.87
C SER A 555 7.78 15.37 16.12
N LYS A 556 7.33 14.67 15.08
CA LYS A 556 6.31 13.61 15.12
C LYS A 556 6.68 12.49 14.15
N VAL A 557 6.16 11.29 14.40
CA VAL A 557 6.17 10.17 13.46
C VAL A 557 4.81 9.46 13.47
N ILE A 558 4.34 9.09 12.28
CA ILE A 558 3.23 8.15 12.07
C ILE A 558 3.86 6.80 11.74
N PHE A 559 3.36 5.71 12.32
CA PHE A 559 3.66 4.33 11.92
C PHE A 559 2.39 3.66 11.39
N THR A 560 2.53 2.76 10.40
CA THR A 560 1.40 2.03 9.80
C THR A 560 1.45 0.53 10.13
N ASP A 561 0.30 -0.11 10.27
CA ASP A 561 0.13 -1.54 10.54
C ASP A 561 -0.34 -2.29 9.28
N GLU A 562 0.44 -3.25 8.79
CA GLU A 562 0.02 -4.14 7.69
C GLU A 562 -0.85 -5.31 8.20
N TRP A 563 -1.94 -4.98 8.87
CA TRP A 563 -2.84 -5.99 9.41
C TRP A 563 -3.36 -6.94 8.34
N GLY A 564 -3.14 -8.24 8.54
CA GLY A 564 -3.53 -9.29 7.60
C GLY A 564 -2.49 -9.62 6.53
N GLY A 565 -1.33 -8.93 6.50
CA GLY A 565 -0.25 -9.18 5.53
C GLY A 565 -0.70 -8.92 4.09
N GLY A 566 -1.24 -7.72 3.86
CA GLY A 566 -1.58 -7.17 2.54
C GLY A 566 -2.74 -7.81 1.79
N SER A 567 -3.12 -9.03 2.16
CA SER A 567 -3.87 -9.96 1.31
C SER A 567 -5.30 -10.20 1.77
N ARG A 568 -5.74 -9.59 2.88
CA ARG A 568 -7.02 -9.89 3.54
C ARG A 568 -7.87 -8.63 3.69
N ALA A 569 -9.19 -8.80 3.68
CA ALA A 569 -10.11 -7.73 4.02
C ALA A 569 -10.05 -7.43 5.52
N ARG A 570 -9.65 -6.20 5.87
CA ARG A 570 -9.25 -5.77 7.23
C ARG A 570 -9.68 -4.32 7.57
N CYS A 571 -10.73 -3.86 6.91
CA CYS A 571 -11.43 -2.59 7.16
C CYS A 571 -12.95 -2.79 7.18
N ARG A 572 -13.41 -3.94 7.70
CA ARG A 572 -14.81 -4.34 7.64
C ARG A 572 -15.60 -3.70 8.79
N THR A 573 -16.92 -3.61 8.65
CA THR A 573 -17.82 -2.93 9.60
C THR A 573 -17.73 -3.39 11.07
N TYR A 574 -17.18 -4.58 11.31
CA TYR A 574 -17.07 -5.24 12.61
C TYR A 574 -15.62 -5.40 13.11
N ASP A 575 -14.63 -5.01 12.30
CA ASP A 575 -13.23 -5.01 12.72
C ASP A 575 -12.98 -3.85 13.72
N PRO A 576 -12.19 -4.03 14.80
CA PRO A 576 -11.89 -2.95 15.73
C PRO A 576 -11.17 -1.77 15.06
N LEU A 577 -11.61 -0.54 15.33
CA LEU A 577 -11.01 0.69 14.74
C LEU A 577 -9.56 0.95 15.18
N THR A 578 -9.03 0.19 16.14
CA THR A 578 -7.63 0.20 16.59
C THR A 578 -6.76 -0.86 15.91
N TRP A 579 -7.32 -1.76 15.10
CA TRP A 579 -6.58 -2.84 14.42
C TRP A 579 -6.31 -2.46 12.96
N GLY A 580 -5.07 -2.57 12.48
CA GLY A 580 -4.68 -2.08 11.15
C GLY A 580 -4.84 -0.56 11.02
N ALA A 581 -4.53 0.18 12.09
CA ALA A 581 -4.68 1.63 12.19
C ALA A 581 -3.30 2.30 12.30
N ASP A 582 -3.16 3.50 11.75
CA ASP A 582 -1.93 4.29 11.82
C ASP A 582 -1.75 4.88 13.23
N ALA A 583 -0.63 4.62 13.89
CA ALA A 583 -0.33 5.12 15.24
C ALA A 583 0.55 6.37 15.19
N ILE A 584 0.12 7.43 15.87
CA ILE A 584 0.75 8.75 15.85
C ILE A 584 1.50 9.01 17.16
N TYR A 585 2.79 9.32 17.05
CA TYR A 585 3.68 9.61 18.17
C TYR A 585 4.31 11.01 18.03
N ASP A 586 4.30 11.78 19.12
CA ASP A 586 5.16 12.96 19.26
C ASP A 586 6.57 12.51 19.67
N ILE A 587 7.61 13.22 19.20
CA ILE A 587 9.01 12.96 19.57
C ILE A 587 9.43 13.96 20.66
N VAL A 588 9.44 13.52 21.92
CA VAL A 588 9.69 14.35 23.10
C VAL A 588 10.99 13.91 23.78
N ASP A 589 11.96 14.82 23.90
CA ASP A 589 13.31 14.56 24.46
C ASP A 589 14.01 13.30 23.87
N GLY A 590 13.72 12.98 22.60
CA GLY A 590 14.26 11.81 21.88
C GLY A 590 13.50 10.50 22.11
N LYS A 591 12.26 10.58 22.62
CA LYS A 591 11.37 9.44 22.88
C LYS A 591 10.06 9.51 22.12
N LEU A 592 9.44 8.36 21.90
CA LEU A 592 8.14 8.22 21.25
C LEU A 592 6.99 8.30 22.27
N GLU A 593 6.29 9.43 22.32
CA GLU A 593 5.06 9.56 23.13
C GLU A 593 3.81 9.35 22.25
N PHE A 594 3.07 8.27 22.50
CA PHE A 594 1.80 8.00 21.80
C PHE A 594 0.79 9.13 21.99
N ARG A 595 0.00 9.42 20.95
CA ARG A 595 -1.02 10.49 20.93
C ARG A 595 -2.40 10.05 20.44
N GLY A 596 -2.48 9.19 19.44
CA GLY A 596 -3.75 8.77 18.85
C GLY A 596 -3.58 7.85 17.64
N TYR A 597 -4.70 7.35 17.13
CA TYR A 597 -4.77 6.51 15.93
C TYR A 597 -5.51 7.21 14.80
N PHE A 598 -5.21 6.85 13.56
CA PHE A 598 -6.05 7.07 12.40
C PHE A 598 -6.37 5.73 11.69
N LYS A 599 -7.62 5.50 11.30
CA LYS A 599 -8.05 4.33 10.51
C LYS A 599 -8.93 4.83 9.39
N LEU A 600 -8.87 4.18 8.23
CA LEU A 600 -9.78 4.41 7.10
C LEU A 600 -11.25 4.44 7.59
N PRO A 601 -12.00 5.54 7.43
CA PRO A 601 -13.39 5.63 7.92
C PRO A 601 -14.40 4.82 7.09
N ALA A 602 -14.01 4.35 5.91
CA ALA A 602 -14.86 3.56 5.03
C ALA A 602 -14.91 2.09 5.44
N PRO A 603 -16.10 1.50 5.68
CA PRO A 603 -16.24 0.08 5.83
C PRO A 603 -16.25 -0.61 4.46
N GLN A 604 -15.44 -1.67 4.33
CA GLN A 604 -15.24 -2.44 3.11
C GLN A 604 -15.78 -3.88 3.21
N VAL A 605 -15.93 -4.56 2.06
CA VAL A 605 -16.39 -5.95 1.92
C VAL A 605 -15.23 -6.95 1.88
N GLU A 606 -15.51 -8.27 1.90
CA GLU A 606 -14.45 -9.29 1.92
C GLU A 606 -13.65 -9.37 0.60
N GLN A 607 -14.15 -8.79 -0.50
CA GLN A 607 -13.46 -8.69 -1.80
C GLN A 607 -12.33 -7.64 -1.80
N GLU A 608 -12.32 -6.76 -0.80
CA GLU A 608 -11.42 -5.60 -0.71
C GLU A 608 -10.29 -5.90 0.30
N ASN A 609 -9.12 -6.32 -0.17
CA ASN A 609 -7.93 -6.42 0.69
C ASN A 609 -7.57 -5.01 1.20
N CYS A 610 -7.72 -4.73 2.49
CA CYS A 610 -7.65 -3.37 3.01
C CYS A 610 -6.63 -3.18 4.12
N VAL A 611 -5.59 -2.42 3.84
CA VAL A 611 -4.49 -2.18 4.79
C VAL A 611 -3.79 -0.87 4.51
N ALA A 612 -3.14 -0.31 5.53
CA ALA A 612 -2.35 0.91 5.43
C ALA A 612 -0.98 0.63 4.78
N HIS A 613 -0.67 1.29 3.67
CA HIS A 613 0.60 1.15 2.96
C HIS A 613 1.36 2.50 2.87
N ASN A 614 2.15 2.75 1.82
CA ASN A 614 3.15 3.83 1.83
C ASN A 614 2.57 5.22 1.47
N GLY A 615 2.98 6.22 2.25
CA GLY A 615 2.45 7.60 2.19
C GLY A 615 3.54 8.67 2.27
N SER A 616 3.14 9.95 2.27
CA SER A 616 4.07 11.08 2.40
C SER A 616 3.43 12.35 2.95
N ILE A 617 4.25 13.32 3.34
CA ILE A 617 3.79 14.62 3.85
C ILE A 617 3.43 15.59 2.71
N ILE A 618 2.24 16.18 2.79
CA ILE A 618 1.83 17.34 2.00
C ILE A 618 2.32 18.60 2.72
N PRO A 619 3.20 19.42 2.12
CA PRO A 619 3.89 20.51 2.79
C PRO A 619 3.08 21.82 2.86
N VAL A 620 1.96 21.81 3.59
CA VAL A 620 1.24 23.05 3.94
C VAL A 620 1.98 23.75 5.11
N PRO A 621 2.39 25.03 4.97
CA PRO A 621 3.17 25.71 6.01
C PRO A 621 2.35 25.85 7.31
N GLY A 622 2.91 25.38 8.43
CA GLY A 622 2.24 25.43 9.74
C GLY A 622 1.16 24.36 9.97
N ARG A 623 1.15 23.31 9.15
CA ARG A 623 0.35 22.09 9.35
C ARG A 623 1.22 20.84 9.15
N ASP A 624 0.75 19.75 9.74
CA ASP A 624 1.29 18.42 9.54
C ASP A 624 0.18 17.64 8.82
N ILE A 625 0.32 17.40 7.51
CA ILE A 625 -0.68 16.75 6.65
C ILE A 625 -0.02 15.58 5.95
N PHE A 626 -0.63 14.40 6.01
CA PHE A 626 -0.17 13.16 5.43
C PHE A 626 -1.11 12.76 4.29
N VAL A 627 -0.58 12.21 3.19
CA VAL A 627 -1.35 11.44 2.22
C VAL A 627 -0.95 9.98 2.37
N GLN A 628 -1.96 9.13 2.52
CA GLN A 628 -1.83 7.74 2.92
C GLN A 628 -2.46 6.83 1.87
N ALA A 629 -1.73 5.78 1.48
CA ALA A 629 -2.22 4.74 0.59
C ALA A 629 -2.95 3.66 1.38
N TRP A 630 -4.08 3.18 0.84
CA TRP A 630 -4.74 1.97 1.29
C TRP A 630 -4.80 0.96 0.15
N TYR A 631 -4.44 -0.28 0.45
CA TYR A 631 -4.87 -1.41 -0.37
C TYR A 631 -6.41 -1.44 -0.39
N GLN A 632 -7.00 -1.66 -1.56
CA GLN A 632 -8.39 -1.45 -2.04
C GLN A 632 -9.31 -0.36 -1.41
N GLY A 633 -8.93 0.38 -0.37
CA GLY A 633 -9.67 1.51 0.23
C GLY A 633 -9.16 2.89 -0.22
N GLY A 634 -8.46 2.92 -1.35
CA GLY A 634 -8.08 4.16 -2.01
C GLY A 634 -6.95 4.92 -1.33
N LEU A 635 -7.11 6.24 -1.21
CA LEU A 635 -6.16 7.12 -0.57
C LEU A 635 -6.86 8.15 0.32
N SER A 636 -6.29 8.37 1.51
CA SER A 636 -6.77 9.36 2.48
C SER A 636 -5.76 10.50 2.60
N VAL A 637 -6.25 11.74 2.70
CA VAL A 637 -5.44 12.88 3.11
C VAL A 637 -5.85 13.26 4.54
N VAL A 638 -4.90 13.19 5.46
CA VAL A 638 -5.12 13.29 6.91
C VAL A 638 -4.39 14.52 7.45
N ASP A 639 -5.10 15.44 8.10
CA ASP A 639 -4.46 16.48 8.93
C ASP A 639 -4.23 15.90 10.33
N PHE A 640 -2.96 15.83 10.75
CA PHE A 640 -2.51 15.38 12.07
C PHE A 640 -1.74 16.48 12.81
N THR A 641 -2.01 17.75 12.48
CA THR A 641 -1.41 18.91 13.16
C THR A 641 -1.72 18.88 14.67
N ASP A 642 -2.89 18.37 15.06
CA ASP A 642 -3.14 17.85 16.40
C ASP A 642 -2.97 16.32 16.38
N SER A 643 -1.88 15.83 16.96
CA SER A 643 -1.51 14.41 16.98
C SER A 643 -2.53 13.52 17.71
N ALA A 644 -3.37 14.10 18.57
CA ALA A 644 -4.39 13.37 19.33
C ALA A 644 -5.77 13.36 18.64
N ASN A 645 -5.96 14.15 17.58
CA ASN A 645 -7.22 14.29 16.85
C ASN A 645 -6.98 14.37 15.32
N PRO A 646 -6.44 13.31 14.68
CA PRO A 646 -6.26 13.27 13.23
C PRO A 646 -7.61 13.30 12.50
N VAL A 647 -7.67 13.97 11.35
CA VAL A 647 -8.91 14.15 10.56
C VAL A 647 -8.67 13.91 9.07
N GLU A 648 -9.50 13.05 8.46
CA GLU A 648 -9.54 12.87 6.99
C GLU A 648 -10.18 14.10 6.31
N ILE A 649 -9.36 14.90 5.63
CA ILE A 649 -9.76 16.15 4.98
C ILE A 649 -10.08 15.99 3.48
N ALA A 650 -9.53 14.98 2.83
CA ALA A 650 -9.78 14.65 1.42
C ALA A 650 -9.56 13.14 1.19
N TYR A 651 -10.16 12.57 0.14
CA TYR A 651 -9.92 11.17 -0.26
C TYR A 651 -10.21 10.95 -1.75
N PHE A 652 -9.69 9.85 -2.28
CA PHE A 652 -10.12 9.24 -3.54
C PHE A 652 -10.11 7.73 -3.41
N ASP A 653 -11.15 7.05 -3.89
CA ASP A 653 -11.34 5.62 -3.69
C ASP A 653 -12.12 4.96 -4.85
N ARG A 654 -11.98 3.64 -5.01
CA ARG A 654 -12.64 2.82 -6.03
C ARG A 654 -13.15 1.52 -5.42
N GLY A 655 -14.32 1.06 -5.85
CA GLY A 655 -14.81 -0.28 -5.49
C GLY A 655 -13.87 -1.42 -5.92
N PRO A 656 -14.14 -2.65 -5.46
CA PRO A 656 -13.20 -3.77 -5.59
C PRO A 656 -12.87 -4.10 -7.05
N ILE A 657 -11.73 -4.74 -7.28
CA ILE A 657 -11.32 -5.17 -8.63
C ILE A 657 -12.35 -6.13 -9.25
N ASP A 658 -12.89 -7.05 -8.46
CA ASP A 658 -13.89 -8.04 -8.85
C ASP A 658 -15.08 -8.07 -7.87
N SER A 659 -16.23 -8.62 -8.29
CA SER A 659 -17.46 -8.66 -7.47
C SER A 659 -17.68 -9.96 -6.70
N GLU A 660 -16.98 -11.03 -7.05
CA GLU A 660 -17.17 -12.38 -6.50
C GLU A 660 -15.88 -12.92 -5.85
N HIS A 661 -14.72 -12.33 -6.15
CA HIS A 661 -13.42 -12.77 -5.62
C HIS A 661 -12.59 -11.62 -5.01
N LEU A 662 -11.89 -11.88 -3.90
CA LEU A 662 -10.81 -10.99 -3.46
C LEU A 662 -9.64 -11.12 -4.44
N ILE A 663 -9.32 -10.02 -5.11
CA ILE A 663 -8.14 -9.87 -5.96
C ILE A 663 -7.25 -8.79 -5.34
N PHE A 664 -5.97 -9.10 -5.14
CA PHE A 664 -5.01 -8.18 -4.53
C PHE A 664 -4.90 -6.88 -5.35
N GLY A 665 -5.15 -5.71 -4.72
CA GLY A 665 -5.19 -4.42 -5.42
C GLY A 665 -5.20 -3.19 -4.53
N GLY A 666 -5.54 -2.04 -5.12
CA GLY A 666 -5.50 -0.72 -4.48
C GLY A 666 -4.15 -0.03 -4.59
N TYR A 667 -3.90 0.99 -3.77
CA TYR A 667 -2.68 1.79 -3.87
C TYR A 667 -1.53 1.18 -3.08
N TRP A 668 -0.42 0.89 -3.76
CA TRP A 668 0.85 0.57 -3.12
C TRP A 668 1.48 1.81 -2.48
N SER A 669 1.50 2.94 -3.18
CA SER A 669 2.08 4.16 -2.63
C SER A 669 1.35 5.41 -3.08
N THR A 670 1.28 6.42 -2.22
CA THR A 670 0.74 7.74 -2.56
C THR A 670 1.68 8.86 -2.12
N TYR A 671 2.24 9.56 -3.10
CA TYR A 671 3.32 10.52 -2.88
C TYR A 671 3.00 11.92 -3.39
N PHE A 672 3.20 12.93 -2.54
CA PHE A 672 3.12 14.33 -2.94
C PHE A 672 4.45 14.82 -3.53
N TYR A 673 4.42 15.25 -4.80
CA TYR A 673 5.57 15.83 -5.48
C TYR A 673 5.13 17.01 -6.35
N LYS A 674 5.77 18.17 -6.15
CA LYS A 674 5.58 19.40 -6.96
C LYS A 674 4.09 19.76 -7.22
N GLY A 675 3.28 19.73 -6.16
CA GLY A 675 1.87 20.13 -6.21
C GLY A 675 0.87 19.03 -6.60
N ARG A 676 1.33 17.82 -6.91
CA ARG A 676 0.44 16.69 -7.27
C ARG A 676 0.63 15.53 -6.31
N ILE A 677 -0.45 14.78 -6.11
CA ILE A 677 -0.44 13.47 -5.46
C ILE A 677 -0.38 12.44 -6.59
N TYR A 678 0.63 11.59 -6.59
CA TYR A 678 0.75 10.45 -7.50
C TYR A 678 0.41 9.19 -6.70
N GLY A 679 -0.38 8.29 -7.25
CA GLY A 679 -0.72 7.02 -6.63
C GLY A 679 -0.37 5.85 -7.56
N THR A 680 0.52 4.94 -7.12
CA THR A 680 0.74 3.67 -7.82
C THR A 680 -0.32 2.67 -7.36
N GLU A 681 -1.23 2.31 -8.25
CA GLU A 681 -2.24 1.28 -8.03
C GLU A 681 -1.67 -0.04 -8.56
N THR A 682 -1.63 -1.04 -7.68
CA THR A 682 -0.98 -2.34 -7.87
C THR A 682 -1.30 -2.95 -9.24
N GLU A 683 -2.58 -3.00 -9.61
CA GLU A 683 -3.05 -3.67 -10.83
C GLU A 683 -3.60 -2.70 -11.88
N ARG A 684 -4.16 -1.55 -11.46
CA ARG A 684 -4.78 -0.58 -12.37
C ARG A 684 -3.76 0.32 -13.07
N GLY A 685 -2.68 0.73 -12.40
CA GLY A 685 -1.62 1.58 -13.00
C GLY A 685 -1.16 2.77 -12.14
N LEU A 686 -1.21 3.98 -12.70
CA LEU A 686 -0.71 5.21 -12.08
C LEU A 686 -1.75 6.33 -12.18
N ASP A 687 -2.29 6.75 -11.04
CA ASP A 687 -3.16 7.91 -10.92
C ASP A 687 -2.39 9.17 -10.52
N VAL A 688 -2.86 10.33 -10.98
CA VAL A 688 -2.36 11.65 -10.57
C VAL A 688 -3.53 12.54 -10.19
N LEU A 689 -3.49 13.10 -8.99
CA LEU A 689 -4.53 13.92 -8.40
C LEU A 689 -4.00 15.29 -7.97
N ALA A 690 -4.90 16.26 -7.86
CA ALA A 690 -4.64 17.58 -7.30
C ALA A 690 -5.59 17.88 -6.14
N LEU A 691 -5.07 18.52 -5.08
CA LEU A 691 -5.87 19.04 -3.97
C LEU A 691 -6.79 20.17 -4.45
N LEU A 692 -7.99 20.26 -3.88
CA LEU A 692 -8.92 21.36 -4.09
C LEU A 692 -9.07 22.21 -2.81
N PRO A 693 -9.29 23.53 -2.94
CA PRO A 693 -9.73 24.35 -1.82
C PRO A 693 -11.08 23.84 -1.28
N SER A 694 -11.21 23.80 0.04
CA SER A 694 -12.33 23.18 0.76
C SER A 694 -12.59 23.87 2.12
N GLU A 695 -13.54 23.35 2.88
CA GLU A 695 -13.75 23.68 4.29
C GLU A 695 -12.52 23.39 5.19
N PHE A 696 -11.58 22.54 4.74
CA PHE A 696 -10.38 22.17 5.49
C PHE A 696 -9.10 22.87 5.04
N LEU A 697 -9.00 23.30 3.78
CA LEU A 697 -7.80 23.92 3.19
C LEU A 697 -8.19 25.12 2.32
N THR A 698 -7.61 26.30 2.58
CA THR A 698 -7.85 27.46 1.71
C THR A 698 -7.06 27.40 0.42
N GLU A 699 -7.47 28.20 -0.58
CA GLU A 699 -6.74 28.39 -1.83
C GLU A 699 -5.27 28.81 -1.59
N ASN A 700 -5.01 29.62 -0.56
CA ASN A 700 -3.66 30.01 -0.18
C ASN A 700 -2.85 28.86 0.43
N GLU A 701 -3.48 27.95 1.18
CA GLU A 701 -2.82 26.77 1.74
C GLU A 701 -2.46 25.74 0.66
N VAL A 702 -3.38 25.46 -0.28
CA VAL A 702 -3.12 24.59 -1.42
C VAL A 702 -1.99 25.17 -2.29
N ALA A 703 -2.07 26.45 -2.66
CA ALA A 703 -1.02 27.12 -3.42
C ALA A 703 0.32 27.23 -2.66
N ALA A 704 0.31 27.29 -1.33
CA ALA A 704 1.53 27.26 -0.53
C ALA A 704 2.20 25.88 -0.51
N ALA A 705 1.43 24.78 -0.60
CA ALA A 705 1.97 23.44 -0.79
C ALA A 705 2.54 23.23 -2.21
N GLU A 706 1.92 23.80 -3.25
CA GLU A 706 2.52 23.81 -4.61
C GLU A 706 3.83 24.64 -4.69
N LEU A 707 4.04 25.57 -3.75
CA LEU A 707 5.22 26.45 -3.64
C LEU A 707 6.24 26.01 -2.58
N ALA A 708 6.10 24.80 -2.06
CA ALA A 708 7.06 24.22 -1.14
C ALA A 708 8.33 23.76 -1.88
N ASP A 709 9.50 24.20 -1.40
CA ASP A 709 10.78 23.67 -1.83
C ASP A 709 11.10 22.40 -1.05
N GLN A 710 10.84 21.27 -1.70
CA GLN A 710 11.19 19.91 -1.27
C GLN A 710 12.48 19.42 -1.97
N GLY A 711 13.17 20.30 -2.70
CA GLY A 711 14.25 19.93 -3.63
C GLY A 711 13.77 19.28 -4.93
N GLU A 712 14.73 18.82 -5.72
CA GLU A 712 14.53 18.20 -7.04
C GLU A 712 14.48 16.66 -6.99
N ARG A 713 14.22 16.06 -5.82
CA ARG A 713 14.20 14.61 -5.62
C ARG A 713 13.21 14.20 -4.55
N PHE A 714 12.47 13.13 -4.80
CA PHE A 714 11.75 12.37 -3.80
C PHE A 714 12.13 10.89 -3.96
N ASN A 715 12.46 10.21 -2.85
CA ASN A 715 12.63 8.77 -2.81
C ASN A 715 11.72 8.20 -1.71
N PRO A 716 11.16 6.99 -1.91
CA PRO A 716 10.58 6.19 -0.85
C PRO A 716 11.50 6.12 0.38
N GLN A 717 10.89 6.12 1.58
CA GLN A 717 11.58 6.07 2.87
C GLN A 717 12.75 7.10 3.04
N GLN A 718 12.73 8.24 2.32
CA GLN A 718 13.73 9.32 2.46
C GLN A 718 13.06 10.70 2.53
N GLN A 719 13.24 11.40 3.65
CA GLN A 719 12.69 12.73 3.90
C GLN A 719 13.77 13.81 3.99
N PHE A 720 13.41 15.01 3.53
CA PHE A 720 14.23 16.23 3.49
C PHE A 720 13.51 17.38 4.20
N SER A 721 14.27 18.38 4.65
CA SER A 721 13.69 19.58 5.26
C SER A 721 12.96 20.42 4.22
N VAL A 722 11.68 20.69 4.43
CA VAL A 722 10.87 21.48 3.48
C VAL A 722 10.90 22.97 3.84
N THR A 723 11.04 23.83 2.84
CA THR A 723 11.00 25.29 3.04
C THR A 723 10.01 25.98 2.11
N TRP A 724 9.63 27.23 2.42
CA TRP A 724 8.69 28.00 1.60
C TRP A 724 9.28 29.38 1.26
N SER A 725 9.13 29.77 0.00
CA SER A 725 9.56 31.10 -0.46
C SER A 725 8.80 32.21 0.27
N ALA A 726 9.48 33.30 0.60
CA ALA A 726 8.90 34.44 1.29
C ALA A 726 8.04 35.32 0.35
N VAL A 727 6.89 34.79 -0.07
CA VAL A 727 5.94 35.40 -1.00
C VAL A 727 4.57 35.64 -0.36
N PRO A 728 3.74 36.56 -0.90
CA PRO A 728 2.46 36.94 -0.30
C PRO A 728 1.49 35.77 -0.05
N VAL A 729 1.37 34.80 -0.96
CA VAL A 729 0.48 33.64 -0.81
C VAL A 729 0.84 32.76 0.40
N VAL A 730 2.13 32.50 0.65
CA VAL A 730 2.60 31.78 1.85
C VAL A 730 2.27 32.57 3.13
N ALA A 731 2.31 33.90 3.08
CA ALA A 731 1.85 34.72 4.20
C ALA A 731 0.31 34.68 4.36
N ARG A 732 -0.46 34.63 3.26
CA ARG A 732 -1.92 34.47 3.30
C ARG A 732 -2.33 33.12 3.91
N ALA A 733 -1.64 32.02 3.59
CA ALA A 733 -1.89 30.70 4.18
C ALA A 733 -1.87 30.73 5.72
N TYR A 734 -0.82 31.31 6.34
CA TYR A 734 -0.79 31.51 7.78
C TYR A 734 -1.87 32.48 8.30
N VAL A 735 -2.20 33.54 7.55
CA VAL A 735 -3.27 34.48 7.92
C VAL A 735 -4.63 33.77 7.96
N ASP A 736 -4.92 32.91 6.99
CA ASP A 736 -6.16 32.13 6.91
C ASP A 736 -6.27 31.14 8.08
N GLN A 737 -5.21 30.37 8.34
CA GLN A 737 -5.14 29.47 9.50
C GLN A 737 -5.35 30.21 10.83
N LEU A 738 -4.73 31.38 11.00
CA LEU A 738 -4.83 32.22 12.20
C LEU A 738 -6.16 32.99 12.30
N ALA A 739 -6.86 33.19 11.18
CA ALA A 739 -8.21 33.76 11.15
C ALA A 739 -9.26 32.69 11.51
N SER A 740 -9.17 31.50 10.92
CA SER A 740 -10.05 30.36 11.18
C SER A 740 -10.01 29.94 12.66
N SER A 741 -8.80 29.81 13.22
CA SER A 741 -8.57 29.58 14.66
C SER A 741 -8.87 30.78 15.58
N LYS A 742 -9.33 31.92 15.02
CA LYS A 742 -9.64 33.18 15.74
C LYS A 742 -8.45 33.76 16.53
N ALA A 743 -7.23 33.35 16.20
CA ALA A 743 -5.99 33.87 16.78
C ALA A 743 -5.64 35.29 16.31
N LEU A 744 -6.18 35.74 15.16
CA LEU A 744 -6.09 37.13 14.70
C LEU A 744 -7.47 37.80 14.74
N SER A 745 -7.50 39.09 15.09
CA SER A 745 -8.70 39.92 14.95
C SER A 745 -8.97 40.24 13.48
N GLU A 746 -10.24 40.39 13.10
CA GLU A 746 -10.66 40.80 11.75
C GLU A 746 -9.93 42.06 11.26
N SER A 747 -9.70 43.03 12.16
CA SER A 747 -8.91 44.24 11.88
C SER A 747 -7.46 43.92 11.49
N THR A 748 -6.81 42.98 12.19
CA THR A 748 -5.43 42.59 11.91
C THR A 748 -5.34 41.79 10.62
N VAL A 749 -6.28 40.86 10.37
CA VAL A 749 -6.42 40.11 9.12
C VAL A 749 -6.56 41.08 7.94
N LYS A 750 -7.43 42.09 8.06
CA LYS A 750 -7.63 43.12 7.04
C LYS A 750 -6.38 43.97 6.79
N ASP A 751 -5.68 44.39 7.84
CA ASP A 751 -4.45 45.18 7.72
C ASP A 751 -3.26 44.40 7.15
N LEU A 752 -3.23 43.09 7.38
CA LEU A 752 -2.29 42.14 6.78
C LEU A 752 -2.60 41.93 5.30
N ASN A 753 -3.81 41.52 4.94
CA ASN A 753 -4.19 41.29 3.55
C ASN A 753 -4.00 42.56 2.69
N ALA A 754 -4.46 43.73 3.16
CA ALA A 754 -4.21 45.00 2.46
C ALA A 754 -2.72 45.42 2.37
N ALA A 755 -1.81 44.79 3.13
CA ALA A 755 -0.37 44.94 2.93
C ALA A 755 0.20 43.90 1.94
N LEU A 756 -0.35 42.69 1.94
CA LEU A 756 0.03 41.60 1.04
C LEU A 756 -0.40 41.87 -0.41
N ASP A 757 -1.62 42.41 -0.63
CA ASP A 757 -2.12 42.83 -1.95
C ASP A 757 -1.16 43.84 -2.63
N LEU A 758 -0.66 44.80 -1.84
CA LEU A 758 0.31 45.79 -2.31
C LEU A 758 1.70 45.18 -2.52
N ALA A 759 2.09 44.18 -1.73
CA ALA A 759 3.39 43.52 -1.85
C ALA A 759 3.45 42.66 -3.11
N GLU A 760 2.38 41.92 -3.37
CA GLU A 760 2.16 41.11 -4.57
C GLU A 760 2.25 41.94 -5.85
N SER A 761 1.48 43.03 -5.93
CA SER A 761 1.54 43.98 -7.05
C SER A 761 2.94 44.59 -7.27
N ARG A 762 3.71 44.80 -6.19
CA ARG A 762 5.10 45.31 -6.27
C ARG A 762 6.10 44.25 -6.69
N MET A 763 6.03 43.04 -6.14
CA MET A 763 6.92 41.94 -6.48
C MET A 763 6.74 41.48 -7.92
N LEU A 764 5.49 41.35 -8.40
CA LEU A 764 5.16 41.05 -9.80
C LEU A 764 5.68 42.09 -10.80
N THR A 765 5.97 43.32 -10.34
CA THR A 765 6.52 44.40 -11.18
C THR A 765 8.01 44.68 -10.92
N GLY A 766 8.68 43.88 -10.09
CA GLY A 766 10.08 44.12 -9.65
C GLY A 766 10.28 45.44 -8.88
N GLY A 767 9.20 46.03 -8.37
CA GLY A 767 9.17 47.36 -7.79
C GLY A 767 9.54 47.39 -6.30
N LYS A 768 10.59 48.15 -5.95
CA LYS A 768 10.95 48.42 -4.55
C LYS A 768 9.95 49.38 -3.89
N ASP A 769 9.56 49.09 -2.65
CA ASP A 769 8.70 49.96 -1.83
C ASP A 769 9.14 49.94 -0.36
N TYR A 770 10.07 50.84 -0.02
CA TYR A 770 10.61 50.98 1.33
C TYR A 770 9.56 51.29 2.41
N LYS A 771 8.42 51.91 2.04
CA LYS A 771 7.34 52.22 2.99
C LYS A 771 6.53 50.97 3.31
N LEU A 772 6.18 50.20 2.28
CA LEU A 772 5.51 48.92 2.46
C LEU A 772 6.40 47.91 3.19
N ALA A 773 7.69 47.83 2.83
CA ALA A 773 8.69 47.05 3.55
C ALA A 773 8.72 47.40 5.05
N ALA A 774 8.67 48.69 5.41
CA ALA A 774 8.59 49.12 6.80
C ALA A 774 7.25 48.72 7.47
N LYS A 775 6.11 48.82 6.79
CA LYS A 775 4.80 48.35 7.30
C LYS A 775 4.86 46.85 7.63
N LEU A 776 5.33 46.02 6.70
CA LEU A 776 5.41 44.57 6.83
C LEU A 776 6.31 44.14 8.01
N LYS A 777 7.47 44.80 8.18
CA LYS A 777 8.34 44.53 9.35
C LYS A 777 7.68 44.95 10.68
N SER A 778 6.89 46.02 10.69
CA SER A 778 6.13 46.45 11.89
C SER A 778 5.01 45.45 12.25
N LEU A 779 4.32 44.92 11.24
CA LEU A 779 3.32 43.86 11.39
C LEU A 779 3.96 42.57 11.94
N ALA A 780 5.07 42.10 11.36
CA ALA A 780 5.85 40.97 11.88
C ALA A 780 6.24 41.15 13.36
N THR A 781 6.79 42.32 13.72
CA THR A 781 7.18 42.66 15.10
C THR A 781 5.99 42.69 16.08
N THR A 782 4.76 42.81 15.57
CA THR A 782 3.54 42.76 16.38
C THR A 782 3.07 41.32 16.62
N LEU A 783 3.34 40.40 15.68
CA LEU A 783 3.00 38.98 15.75
C LEU A 783 3.93 38.16 16.66
N ASP A 784 5.17 38.62 16.88
CA ASP A 784 6.16 38.01 17.79
C ASP A 784 5.71 37.90 19.27
N LYS A 785 4.60 38.54 19.63
CA LYS A 785 4.02 38.46 20.97
C LYS A 785 3.36 37.10 21.17
N LYS A 786 3.94 36.26 22.04
CA LYS A 786 3.36 34.95 22.42
C LYS A 786 1.96 35.12 23.02
N THR A 787 0.93 34.91 22.21
CA THR A 787 -0.49 34.98 22.59
C THR A 787 -1.30 33.93 21.83
N GLY A 788 -2.01 33.08 22.57
CA GLY A 788 -2.65 31.87 22.06
C GLY A 788 -1.97 30.61 22.59
N ASP A 789 -2.39 29.47 22.07
CA ASP A 789 -1.77 28.15 22.29
C ASP A 789 -0.42 27.99 21.54
N ALA A 790 0.16 26.79 21.61
CA ALA A 790 1.44 26.46 20.97
C ALA A 790 1.37 26.52 19.43
N LEU A 791 0.29 26.03 18.82
CA LEU A 791 0.12 25.98 17.36
C LEU A 791 -0.13 27.37 16.79
N ALA A 792 -0.99 28.17 17.43
CA ALA A 792 -1.16 29.59 17.12
C ALA A 792 0.17 30.36 17.26
N THR A 793 1.00 30.01 18.26
CA THR A 793 2.34 30.59 18.42
C THR A 793 3.31 30.18 17.31
N ARG A 794 3.34 28.89 16.89
CA ARG A 794 4.12 28.37 15.75
C ARG A 794 3.74 29.10 14.45
N ARG A 795 2.43 29.19 14.16
CA ARG A 795 1.88 29.88 12.97
C ARG A 795 2.13 31.39 12.97
N ARG A 796 2.06 32.08 14.12
CA ARG A 796 2.46 33.50 14.23
C ARG A 796 3.94 33.71 13.91
N ALA A 797 4.81 32.82 14.39
CA ALA A 797 6.26 32.93 14.16
C ALA A 797 6.59 32.77 12.66
N GLY A 798 6.02 31.75 12.00
CA GLY A 798 6.13 31.56 10.55
C GLY A 798 5.62 32.78 9.76
N LEU A 799 4.42 33.28 10.06
CA LEU A 799 3.90 34.49 9.43
C LEU A 799 4.81 35.71 9.63
N ALA A 800 5.35 35.91 10.84
CA ALA A 800 6.27 37.00 11.13
C ALA A 800 7.58 36.87 10.33
N GLU A 801 8.07 35.65 10.11
CA GLU A 801 9.24 35.36 9.27
C GLU A 801 8.97 35.62 7.78
N THR A 802 7.89 35.07 7.22
CA THR A 802 7.49 35.32 5.83
C THR A 802 7.33 36.82 5.55
N LEU A 803 6.70 37.57 6.47
CA LEU A 803 6.57 39.03 6.37
C LEU A 803 7.92 39.78 6.42
N ARG A 804 8.93 39.27 7.14
CA ARG A 804 10.31 39.83 7.12
C ARG A 804 11.03 39.52 5.81
N GLY A 805 10.80 38.34 5.23
CA GLY A 805 11.33 37.99 3.90
C GLY A 805 10.74 38.88 2.80
N ILE A 806 9.41 39.02 2.74
CA ILE A 806 8.72 39.95 1.83
C ILE A 806 9.21 41.40 2.06
N SER A 807 9.35 41.82 3.33
CA SER A 807 9.93 43.13 3.70
C SER A 807 11.37 43.34 3.22
N THR A 808 12.10 42.26 2.96
CA THR A 808 13.49 42.30 2.47
C THR A 808 13.54 42.35 0.94
N GLY A 809 12.70 41.57 0.25
CA GLY A 809 12.59 41.60 -1.22
C GLY A 809 12.09 42.94 -1.80
N LEU A 810 11.34 43.72 -1.01
CA LEU A 810 10.83 45.04 -1.40
C LEU A 810 11.83 46.21 -1.21
N ARG A 811 13.12 45.94 -0.94
CA ARG A 811 14.17 46.94 -0.67
C ARG A 811 15.24 46.98 -1.75
#